data_AF-A0A842JXN2-F1
#
_entry.id   AF-A0A842JXN2-F1
#
_cell.length_a   1.000
_cell.length_b   1.000
_cell.length_c   1.000
_cell.angle_alpha   90.00
_cell.angle_beta   90.00
_cell.angle_gamma   90.00
#
_symmetry.space_group_name_H-M   'P 1'
#
loop_
_entity.id
_entity.type
_entity.pdbx_description
1 polymer ?
#
loop_
_entity_poly.entity_id
_entity_poly.type
_entity_poly.pdbx_seq_one_letter_code
_entity_poly.pdbx_strand_id
1 'polypeptide(L)'
;MHASGPRKVGVEEEFHLIDLKTRRLTTRAPELLARLPDDAYVDELQQCVVEVNSGAYTDLGELRGDLDKHRALLIAAAEGIGIGVAAAGSMPLALPAEMHVTGSRRYRRMLADYQMLAREQLICGTQFHVDLPDRDDAVQVAHRVAPYMPVLLALSASSPFRSDGTDTGYASARTLLWLRWPSTGPAAPVATAAEYDALIDALVASGVISDPGMAYFDVRPSVKLPTLELRVCDSCPRLDTVVLIAALFRALVEREVAGLHAGTKGIDVVPTLTRAALWRAARSGLESDLVDMTVPRARPASELVDDFVNSLRPQLEESGDWNNVVALTADATAHGSSAARQRHALGRRGRLTDVVDLLLAETAGRTEHLPEVEPPRAPIAPGPTSTGAGRTRRYWSARLWDRGGTADMTWTESTELDEKKLIEWRRDLHAHPELSFEERRTTKVVRDHLVGLGLEPVLLPGGTGLWCDLGPETGDRVALRADLDALPVAETTGLPFESTVPSVSHACGHDAHTTMLMGAASVLVKYPPPSPVRLIFQPAEETTPGGSVDTIAAGALDGVSKIFALHCDPHLEVGKLSTRTGPITSSNDSVTVRLWSAGGHTARPHLTGDLIHAAAVLVTGLASVLDRRVDARTATVLTWGKVAAGQVANSVPESGELVGTLRSASRETWASLEPLVTETICHLLAPYDVRYELSYLQGVPPVVNDPDCTADLREAIESVVGFDHLDEAQQSSGGEDFAWYLERVPGAMARLGVWNGTGPRQELHQPGFDLDERALIHGVRTLVALTRLEDQSK
;
A
#
# COMPACT_ATOMS: atom_id res chain seq x y z
N MET A 1 4.22 -59.31 -5.48
CA MET A 1 5.64 -59.03 -5.24
C MET A 1 6.18 -58.22 -6.40
N HIS A 2 6.21 -56.90 -6.27
CA HIS A 2 7.15 -56.06 -7.00
C HIS A 2 7.91 -55.29 -5.93
N ALA A 3 9.14 -55.73 -5.65
CA ALA A 3 10.10 -54.94 -4.90
C ALA A 3 10.58 -53.83 -5.85
N SER A 4 9.81 -52.75 -5.97
CA SER A 4 10.38 -51.49 -6.46
C SER A 4 11.12 -50.88 -5.28
N GLY A 5 12.40 -50.58 -5.43
CA GLY A 5 13.14 -49.81 -4.43
C GLY A 5 12.46 -48.47 -4.11
N PRO A 6 12.97 -47.74 -3.11
CA PRO A 6 12.37 -46.47 -2.67
C PRO A 6 12.16 -45.51 -3.85
N ARG A 7 11.04 -44.79 -3.84
CA ARG A 7 10.72 -43.84 -4.91
C ARG A 7 11.78 -42.73 -4.97
N LYS A 8 12.01 -42.21 -6.19
CA LYS A 8 12.90 -41.06 -6.34
C LYS A 8 12.23 -39.80 -5.82
N VAL A 9 13.01 -38.95 -5.18
CA VAL A 9 12.59 -37.63 -4.73
C VAL A 9 13.49 -36.55 -5.34
N GLY A 10 12.88 -35.44 -5.73
CA GLY A 10 13.56 -34.22 -6.19
C GLY A 10 12.97 -33.00 -5.48
N VAL A 11 13.74 -31.92 -5.41
CA VAL A 11 13.37 -30.69 -4.70
C VAL A 11 13.66 -29.49 -5.59
N GLU A 12 12.71 -28.56 -5.62
CA GLU A 12 12.85 -27.23 -6.20
C GLU A 12 12.92 -26.23 -5.02
N GLU A 13 13.97 -25.41 -4.95
CA GLU A 13 14.18 -24.43 -3.89
C GLU A 13 14.18 -23.00 -4.44
N GLU A 14 13.30 -22.16 -3.92
CA GLU A 14 13.29 -20.72 -4.22
C GLU A 14 14.06 -19.93 -3.13
N PHE A 15 14.96 -19.05 -3.57
CA PHE A 15 15.79 -18.22 -2.69
C PHE A 15 15.60 -16.73 -2.95
N HIS A 16 15.53 -15.96 -1.87
CA HIS A 16 15.61 -14.51 -1.91
C HIS A 16 17.05 -14.03 -2.08
N LEU A 17 17.25 -13.03 -2.94
CA LEU A 17 18.52 -12.34 -3.12
C LEU A 17 18.59 -11.06 -2.29
N ILE A 18 19.68 -10.89 -1.55
CA ILE A 18 19.85 -9.82 -0.56
C ILE A 18 21.10 -9.01 -0.89
N ASP A 19 21.04 -7.69 -0.88
CA ASP A 19 22.25 -6.88 -0.93
C ASP A 19 23.01 -6.98 0.41
N LEU A 20 24.26 -7.46 0.39
CA LEU A 20 25.05 -7.70 1.60
C LEU A 20 25.48 -6.42 2.32
N LYS A 21 25.28 -5.22 1.75
CA LYS A 21 25.52 -3.95 2.44
C LYS A 21 24.25 -3.49 3.14
N THR A 22 23.11 -3.51 2.46
CA THR A 22 21.85 -2.96 2.99
C THR A 22 21.00 -3.97 3.76
N ARG A 23 21.23 -5.28 3.57
CA ARG A 23 20.41 -6.39 4.09
C ARG A 23 18.97 -6.38 3.54
N ARG A 24 18.75 -5.69 2.41
CA ARG A 24 17.45 -5.62 1.72
C ARG A 24 17.41 -6.53 0.50
N LEU A 25 16.22 -6.89 0.05
CA LEU A 25 16.06 -7.59 -1.23
C LEU A 25 16.69 -6.80 -2.39
N THR A 26 17.27 -7.51 -3.36
CA THR A 26 17.87 -6.91 -4.56
C THR A 26 17.34 -7.59 -5.82
N THR A 27 17.10 -6.82 -6.89
CA THR A 27 16.56 -7.29 -8.18
C THR A 27 17.65 -7.79 -9.15
N ARG A 28 18.83 -8.13 -8.64
CA ARG A 28 20.02 -8.49 -9.43
C ARG A 28 20.08 -9.98 -9.79
N ALA A 29 18.95 -10.70 -9.82
CA ALA A 29 18.94 -12.11 -10.27
C ALA A 29 19.51 -12.31 -11.68
N PRO A 30 19.22 -11.46 -12.69
CA PRO A 30 19.79 -11.64 -14.03
C PRO A 30 21.32 -11.58 -14.07
N GLU A 31 21.94 -10.75 -13.21
CA GLU A 31 23.40 -10.65 -13.10
C GLU A 31 24.01 -11.91 -12.46
N LEU A 32 23.30 -12.47 -11.47
CA LEU A 32 23.72 -13.70 -10.79
C LEU A 32 23.58 -14.93 -11.70
N LEU A 33 22.44 -15.07 -12.38
CA LEU A 33 22.17 -16.18 -13.29
C LEU A 33 23.19 -16.25 -14.44
N ALA A 34 23.65 -15.11 -14.97
CA ALA A 34 24.69 -15.06 -15.99
C ALA A 34 26.06 -15.63 -15.56
N ARG A 35 26.25 -15.91 -14.27
CA ARG A 35 27.49 -16.49 -13.69
C ARG A 35 27.33 -17.94 -13.26
N LEU A 36 26.12 -18.49 -13.37
CA LEU A 36 25.77 -19.83 -12.96
C LEU A 36 25.65 -20.74 -14.20
N PRO A 37 25.87 -22.06 -14.06
CA PRO A 37 25.69 -22.99 -15.17
C PRO A 37 24.20 -23.10 -15.56
N ASP A 38 23.91 -23.05 -16.87
CA ASP A 38 22.57 -22.80 -17.45
C ASP A 38 21.48 -23.86 -17.16
N ASP A 39 21.81 -24.98 -16.50
CA ASP A 39 20.94 -26.18 -16.50
C ASP A 39 20.06 -26.33 -15.24
N ALA A 40 20.47 -25.74 -14.11
CA ALA A 40 19.88 -25.99 -12.78
C ALA A 40 19.31 -24.75 -12.09
N TYR A 41 19.56 -23.55 -12.62
CA TYR A 41 19.20 -22.27 -12.02
C TYR A 41 18.21 -21.54 -12.94
N VAL A 42 17.01 -21.24 -12.44
CA VAL A 42 15.92 -20.70 -13.24
C VAL A 42 15.50 -19.32 -12.69
N ASP A 43 15.13 -18.43 -13.62
CA ASP A 43 14.59 -17.11 -13.32
C ASP A 43 13.12 -17.21 -12.88
N GLU A 44 12.76 -16.46 -11.85
CA GLU A 44 11.42 -16.50 -11.25
C GLU A 44 10.58 -15.26 -11.57
N LEU A 45 9.33 -15.22 -11.12
CA LEU A 45 8.41 -14.09 -11.36
C LEU A 45 9.02 -12.73 -10.97
N GLN A 46 9.73 -12.70 -9.85
CA GLN A 46 10.36 -11.51 -9.29
C GLN A 46 11.87 -11.60 -9.50
N GLN A 47 12.50 -10.51 -9.97
CA GLN A 47 13.96 -10.48 -10.22
C GLN A 47 14.81 -10.52 -8.93
N CYS A 48 14.19 -10.66 -7.77
CA CYS A 48 14.84 -10.86 -6.47
C CYS A 48 14.78 -12.32 -5.98
N VAL A 49 14.31 -13.25 -6.82
CA VAL A 49 14.20 -14.68 -6.52
C VAL A 49 14.97 -15.51 -7.55
N VAL A 50 15.63 -16.57 -7.10
CA VAL A 50 16.25 -17.60 -7.96
C VAL A 50 15.73 -18.96 -7.53
N GLU A 51 15.30 -19.78 -8.49
CA GLU A 51 14.93 -21.18 -8.30
C GLU A 51 16.13 -22.10 -8.59
N VAL A 52 16.30 -23.13 -7.77
CA VAL A 52 17.31 -24.17 -7.90
C VAL A 52 16.66 -25.54 -7.90
N ASN A 53 16.97 -26.36 -8.91
CA ASN A 53 16.39 -27.69 -9.08
C ASN A 53 17.43 -28.79 -8.80
N SER A 54 17.10 -29.70 -7.88
CA SER A 54 17.95 -30.86 -7.58
C SER A 54 17.81 -31.96 -8.65
N GLY A 55 18.77 -32.89 -8.66
CA GLY A 55 18.56 -34.20 -9.28
C GLY A 55 17.47 -35.01 -8.56
N ALA A 56 17.15 -36.19 -9.11
CA ALA A 56 16.17 -37.11 -8.54
C ALA A 56 16.87 -38.35 -7.93
N TYR A 57 16.78 -38.50 -6.61
CA TYR A 57 17.55 -39.49 -5.85
C TYR A 57 16.66 -40.44 -5.06
N THR A 58 17.13 -41.66 -4.87
CA THR A 58 16.52 -42.64 -3.96
C THR A 58 17.15 -42.57 -2.56
N ASP A 59 18.41 -42.17 -2.48
CA ASP A 59 19.15 -41.96 -1.23
C ASP A 59 19.04 -40.49 -0.77
N LEU A 60 18.64 -40.27 0.48
CA LEU A 60 18.48 -38.92 1.02
C LEU A 60 19.83 -38.22 1.30
N GLY A 61 20.91 -38.98 1.50
CA GLY A 61 22.26 -38.43 1.63
C GLY A 61 22.77 -37.87 0.31
N GLU A 62 22.51 -38.56 -0.80
CA GLU A 62 22.78 -38.05 -2.15
C GLU A 62 21.96 -36.80 -2.46
N LEU A 63 20.66 -36.79 -2.15
CA LEU A 63 19.82 -35.59 -2.28
C LEU A 63 20.40 -34.42 -1.47
N ARG A 64 20.75 -34.66 -0.19
CA ARG A 64 21.34 -33.64 0.66
C ARG A 64 22.63 -33.09 0.08
N GLY A 65 23.54 -33.96 -0.36
CA GLY A 65 24.81 -33.56 -0.94
C GLY A 65 24.64 -32.74 -2.22
N ASP A 66 23.64 -33.07 -3.03
CA ASP A 66 23.32 -32.31 -4.23
C ASP A 66 22.75 -30.92 -3.91
N LEU A 67 21.81 -30.82 -2.96
CA LEU A 67 21.28 -29.53 -2.50
C LEU A 67 22.36 -28.65 -1.87
N ASP A 68 23.21 -29.21 -1.02
CA ASP A 68 24.35 -28.51 -0.42
C ASP A 68 25.30 -27.95 -1.48
N LYS A 69 25.64 -28.77 -2.49
CA LYS A 69 26.46 -28.35 -3.62
C LYS A 69 25.83 -27.20 -4.40
N HIS A 70 24.54 -27.27 -4.71
CA HIS A 70 23.87 -26.20 -5.46
C HIS A 70 23.76 -24.90 -4.65
N ARG A 71 23.43 -24.98 -3.36
CA ARG A 71 23.43 -23.81 -2.46
C ARG A 71 24.81 -23.20 -2.33
N ALA A 72 25.86 -24.01 -2.14
CA ALA A 72 27.24 -23.54 -2.04
C ALA A 72 27.70 -22.82 -3.31
N LEU A 73 27.36 -23.36 -4.49
CA LEU A 73 27.69 -22.74 -5.77
C LEU A 73 26.93 -21.42 -5.97
N LEU A 74 25.63 -21.38 -5.64
CA LEU A 74 24.80 -20.19 -5.71
C LEU A 74 25.32 -19.08 -4.80
N ILE A 75 25.62 -19.42 -3.54
CA ILE A 75 26.15 -18.48 -2.54
C ILE A 75 27.51 -17.96 -2.97
N ALA A 76 28.42 -18.82 -3.43
CA ALA A 76 29.74 -18.38 -3.87
C ALA A 76 29.66 -17.41 -5.08
N ALA A 77 28.77 -17.67 -6.02
CA ALA A 77 28.54 -16.76 -7.15
C ALA A 77 27.93 -15.42 -6.72
N ALA A 78 26.97 -15.44 -5.78
CA ALA A 78 26.31 -14.26 -5.25
C ALA A 78 27.25 -13.38 -4.41
N GLU A 79 28.04 -13.99 -3.51
CA GLU A 79 29.01 -13.27 -2.68
C GLU A 79 30.05 -12.54 -3.54
N GLY A 80 30.42 -13.12 -4.69
CA GLY A 80 31.32 -12.50 -5.68
C GLY A 80 30.82 -11.20 -6.31
N ILE A 81 29.55 -10.84 -6.12
CA ILE A 81 28.93 -9.58 -6.59
C ILE A 81 28.26 -8.76 -5.47
N GLY A 82 28.55 -9.11 -4.22
CA GLY A 82 28.01 -8.43 -3.04
C GLY A 82 26.55 -8.79 -2.73
N ILE A 83 26.07 -9.95 -3.19
CA ILE A 83 24.73 -10.47 -2.95
C ILE A 83 24.78 -11.64 -1.98
N GLY A 84 23.83 -11.72 -1.07
CA GLY A 84 23.56 -12.83 -0.18
C GLY A 84 22.34 -13.61 -0.63
N VAL A 85 22.25 -14.87 -0.22
CA VAL A 85 21.19 -15.79 -0.62
C VAL A 85 20.51 -16.30 0.64
N ALA A 86 19.19 -16.13 0.73
CA ALA A 86 18.42 -16.55 1.89
C ALA A 86 17.20 -17.37 1.48
N ALA A 87 17.03 -18.53 2.13
CA ALA A 87 15.83 -19.34 2.07
C ALA A 87 14.88 -18.94 3.22
N ALA A 88 13.73 -18.36 2.88
CA ALA A 88 12.63 -18.06 3.80
C ALA A 88 11.34 -17.86 3.02
N GLY A 89 10.17 -18.09 3.65
CA GLY A 89 8.88 -17.89 2.99
C GLY A 89 8.60 -16.43 2.63
N SER A 90 9.18 -15.47 3.36
CA SER A 90 9.16 -14.03 3.12
C SER A 90 10.35 -13.38 3.83
N MET A 91 10.68 -12.15 3.45
CA MET A 91 11.81 -11.40 4.03
C MET A 91 11.34 -10.13 4.76
N PRO A 92 11.92 -9.79 5.92
CA PRO A 92 11.54 -8.62 6.74
C PRO A 92 11.99 -7.26 6.20
N LEU A 93 12.87 -7.20 5.20
CA LEU A 93 13.45 -5.96 4.68
C LEU A 93 13.33 -5.91 3.15
N ALA A 94 12.13 -5.60 2.68
CA ALA A 94 11.75 -5.58 1.28
C ALA A 94 11.00 -4.27 0.96
N LEU A 95 11.50 -3.47 0.01
CA LEU A 95 10.82 -2.26 -0.47
C LEU A 95 9.88 -2.61 -1.63
N PRO A 96 8.55 -2.52 -1.48
CA PRO A 96 7.62 -2.91 -2.54
C PRO A 96 7.73 -2.07 -3.83
N ALA A 97 8.26 -0.86 -3.75
CA ALA A 97 8.38 0.08 -4.88
C ALA A 97 9.49 -0.30 -5.89
N GLU A 98 10.52 -1.05 -5.48
CA GLU A 98 11.71 -1.34 -6.30
C GLU A 98 11.62 -2.67 -7.10
N MET A 99 10.53 -3.43 -6.94
CA MET A 99 10.49 -4.84 -7.39
C MET A 99 9.97 -4.98 -8.82
N HIS A 100 10.91 -5.13 -9.74
CA HIS A 100 10.67 -5.37 -11.16
C HIS A 100 10.22 -6.83 -11.40
N VAL A 101 9.10 -7.00 -12.10
CA VAL A 101 8.64 -8.30 -12.59
C VAL A 101 9.49 -8.72 -13.79
N THR A 102 9.93 -9.97 -13.80
CA THR A 102 10.75 -10.54 -14.87
C THR A 102 10.12 -10.34 -16.24
N GLY A 103 10.91 -9.88 -17.22
CA GLY A 103 10.43 -9.37 -18.52
C GLY A 103 9.77 -10.38 -19.48
N SER A 104 9.54 -11.62 -19.05
CA SER A 104 8.91 -12.65 -19.88
C SER A 104 7.46 -12.27 -20.24
N ARG A 105 7.01 -12.69 -21.43
CA ARG A 105 5.64 -12.41 -21.92
C ARG A 105 4.56 -12.98 -20.99
N ARG A 106 4.85 -14.10 -20.32
CA ARG A 106 3.96 -14.76 -19.35
C ARG A 106 3.77 -13.90 -18.10
N TYR A 107 4.85 -13.38 -17.53
CA TYR A 107 4.82 -12.63 -16.27
C TYR A 107 4.23 -11.22 -16.40
N ARG A 108 4.49 -10.53 -17.53
CA ARG A 108 3.82 -9.26 -17.85
C ARG A 108 2.30 -9.41 -17.96
N ARG A 109 1.84 -10.52 -18.54
CA ARG A 109 0.41 -10.83 -18.62
C ARG A 109 -0.17 -11.11 -17.23
N MET A 110 0.55 -11.83 -16.38
CA MET A 110 0.10 -12.11 -15.02
C MET A 110 0.00 -10.83 -14.17
N LEU A 111 0.90 -9.86 -14.33
CA LEU A 111 0.79 -8.55 -13.67
C LEU A 111 -0.47 -7.79 -14.14
N ALA A 112 -0.77 -7.82 -15.44
CA ALA A 112 -1.93 -7.16 -16.02
C ALA A 112 -3.26 -7.82 -15.59
N ASP A 113 -3.30 -9.15 -15.54
CA ASP A 113 -4.54 -9.90 -15.29
C ASP A 113 -4.85 -10.03 -13.78
N TYR A 114 -3.83 -10.11 -12.91
CA TYR A 114 -4.00 -10.39 -11.47
C TYR A 114 -3.61 -9.24 -10.53
N GLN A 115 -3.02 -8.16 -11.06
CA GLN A 115 -2.81 -6.87 -10.37
C GLN A 115 -2.20 -7.01 -8.97
N MET A 116 -2.98 -6.71 -7.92
CA MET A 116 -2.57 -6.74 -6.51
C MET A 116 -1.90 -8.06 -6.11
N LEU A 117 -2.43 -9.20 -6.58
CA LEU A 117 -1.89 -10.52 -6.21
C LEU A 117 -0.49 -10.73 -6.77
N ALA A 118 -0.23 -10.25 -7.98
CA ALA A 118 1.09 -10.34 -8.62
C ALA A 118 2.11 -9.37 -8.00
N ARG A 119 1.67 -8.18 -7.58
CA ARG A 119 2.53 -7.17 -6.93
C ARG A 119 2.94 -7.56 -5.51
N GLU A 120 2.05 -8.23 -4.77
CA GLU A 120 2.32 -8.66 -3.39
C GLU A 120 3.01 -10.04 -3.29
N GLN A 121 3.30 -10.70 -4.42
CA GLN A 121 3.90 -12.04 -4.46
C GLN A 121 5.44 -11.98 -4.27
N LEU A 122 5.87 -11.61 -3.06
CA LEU A 122 7.27 -11.61 -2.61
C LEU A 122 7.54 -12.77 -1.66
N ILE A 123 7.25 -13.97 -2.12
CA ILE A 123 7.29 -15.20 -1.31
C ILE A 123 8.12 -16.26 -2.01
N CYS A 124 8.86 -17.06 -1.23
CA CYS A 124 9.58 -18.24 -1.74
C CYS A 124 9.05 -19.53 -1.11
N GLY A 125 8.86 -20.57 -1.92
CA GLY A 125 8.52 -21.92 -1.49
C GLY A 125 9.66 -22.92 -1.67
N THR A 126 9.50 -24.10 -1.07
CA THR A 126 10.23 -25.30 -1.46
C THR A 126 9.21 -26.31 -1.97
N GLN A 127 9.41 -26.80 -3.20
CA GLN A 127 8.54 -27.79 -3.82
C GLN A 127 9.20 -29.17 -3.76
N PHE A 128 8.42 -30.22 -3.48
CA PHE A 128 8.92 -31.59 -3.39
C PHE A 128 8.25 -32.47 -4.42
N HIS A 129 9.04 -33.21 -5.18
CA HIS A 129 8.58 -34.12 -6.23
C HIS A 129 8.87 -35.56 -5.84
N VAL A 130 7.85 -36.42 -5.85
CA VAL A 130 8.01 -37.86 -5.65
C VAL A 130 7.57 -38.58 -6.92
N ASP A 131 8.41 -39.47 -7.43
CA ASP A 131 8.14 -40.28 -8.63
C ASP A 131 6.83 -41.06 -8.49
N LEU A 132 5.87 -40.79 -9.37
CA LEU A 132 4.56 -41.44 -9.41
C LEU A 132 4.02 -41.38 -10.84
N PRO A 133 4.46 -42.32 -11.71
CA PRO A 133 4.23 -42.20 -13.16
C PRO A 133 2.81 -42.56 -13.58
N ASP A 134 2.08 -43.36 -12.79
CA ASP A 134 0.67 -43.60 -13.03
C ASP A 134 -0.13 -42.35 -12.63
N ARG A 135 -0.77 -41.70 -13.61
CA ARG A 135 -1.48 -40.44 -13.41
C ARG A 135 -2.78 -40.62 -12.63
N ASP A 136 -3.46 -41.76 -12.75
CA ASP A 136 -4.68 -42.04 -11.99
C ASP A 136 -4.34 -42.25 -10.52
N ASP A 137 -3.22 -42.94 -10.24
CA ASP A 137 -2.67 -43.04 -8.89
C ASP A 137 -2.26 -41.66 -8.37
N ALA A 138 -1.57 -40.83 -9.17
CA ALA A 138 -1.13 -39.49 -8.75
C ALA A 138 -2.30 -38.60 -8.33
N VAL A 139 -3.40 -38.60 -9.08
CA VAL A 139 -4.61 -37.84 -8.75
C VAL A 139 -5.23 -38.33 -7.43
N GLN A 140 -5.41 -39.63 -7.28
CA GLN A 140 -6.04 -40.19 -6.08
C GLN A 140 -5.15 -40.03 -4.84
N VAL A 141 -3.84 -40.23 -5.00
CA VAL A 141 -2.88 -40.06 -3.91
C VAL A 141 -2.77 -38.59 -3.49
N ALA A 142 -2.85 -37.62 -4.41
CA ALA A 142 -2.91 -36.20 -4.07
C ALA A 142 -4.03 -35.89 -3.05
N HIS A 143 -5.21 -36.47 -3.24
CA HIS A 143 -6.32 -36.33 -2.28
C HIS A 143 -6.04 -37.04 -0.95
N ARG A 144 -5.44 -38.22 -0.98
CA ARG A 144 -5.16 -39.02 0.23
C ARG A 144 -4.08 -38.41 1.12
N VAL A 145 -3.12 -37.69 0.53
CA VAL A 145 -2.07 -37.02 1.29
C VAL A 145 -2.51 -35.67 1.84
N ALA A 146 -3.45 -34.97 1.21
CA ALA A 146 -3.90 -33.62 1.59
C ALA A 146 -4.18 -33.39 3.10
N PRO A 147 -4.76 -34.34 3.86
CA PRO A 147 -4.98 -34.19 5.31
C PRO A 147 -3.71 -34.03 6.15
N TYR A 148 -2.54 -34.42 5.63
CA TYR A 148 -1.26 -34.37 6.35
C TYR A 148 -0.45 -33.10 6.05
N MET A 149 -0.87 -32.29 5.07
CA MET A 149 -0.17 -31.07 4.67
C MET A 149 0.00 -30.02 5.79
N PRO A 150 -0.94 -29.85 6.73
CA PRO A 150 -0.74 -28.93 7.86
C PRO A 150 0.51 -29.25 8.69
N VAL A 151 0.87 -30.52 8.83
CA VAL A 151 2.08 -30.94 9.58
C VAL A 151 3.35 -30.55 8.81
N LEU A 152 3.38 -30.81 7.49
CA LEU A 152 4.51 -30.43 6.63
C LEU A 152 4.68 -28.91 6.54
N LEU A 153 3.57 -28.16 6.46
CA LEU A 153 3.60 -26.70 6.50
C LEU A 153 4.18 -26.20 7.82
N ALA A 154 3.74 -26.75 8.96
CA ALA A 154 4.24 -26.36 10.28
C ALA A 154 5.76 -26.58 10.41
N LEU A 155 6.28 -27.71 9.89
CA LEU A 155 7.72 -27.99 9.84
C LEU A 155 8.50 -26.97 9.00
N SER A 156 7.93 -26.53 7.87
CA SER A 156 8.58 -25.58 6.95
C SER A 156 8.49 -24.11 7.36
N ALA A 157 7.60 -23.76 8.30
CA ALA A 157 7.22 -22.37 8.56
C ALA A 157 8.41 -21.45 8.85
N SER A 158 8.61 -20.45 7.97
CA SER A 158 9.81 -19.61 7.96
C SER A 158 9.52 -18.16 7.58
N SER A 159 8.26 -17.71 7.66
CA SER A 159 7.86 -16.37 7.22
C SER A 159 7.04 -15.61 8.27
N PRO A 160 7.61 -15.27 9.44
CA PRO A 160 6.87 -14.55 10.48
C PRO A 160 6.69 -13.05 10.19
N PHE A 161 7.57 -12.46 9.38
CA PHE A 161 7.61 -11.01 9.10
C PHE A 161 7.10 -10.68 7.70
N ARG A 162 6.42 -9.53 7.58
CA ARG A 162 6.10 -8.90 6.28
C ARG A 162 7.31 -8.16 5.72
N SER A 163 7.19 -7.73 4.47
CA SER A 163 8.22 -6.98 3.73
C SER A 163 8.67 -5.68 4.43
N ASP A 164 7.78 -5.06 5.20
CA ASP A 164 8.01 -3.85 6.01
C ASP A 164 8.67 -4.14 7.38
N GLY A 165 8.93 -5.42 7.69
CA GLY A 165 9.49 -5.86 8.95
C GLY A 165 8.48 -6.09 10.06
N THR A 166 7.19 -5.86 9.80
CA THR A 166 6.13 -6.07 10.77
C THR A 166 5.96 -7.57 11.06
N ASP A 167 5.95 -7.95 12.35
CA ASP A 167 5.59 -9.31 12.75
C ASP A 167 4.09 -9.53 12.47
N THR A 168 3.79 -10.49 11.61
CA THR A 168 2.42 -10.82 11.21
C THR A 168 1.64 -11.53 12.32
N GLY A 169 2.35 -12.07 13.31
CA GLY A 169 1.85 -13.04 14.26
C GLY A 169 1.66 -14.45 13.69
N TYR A 170 1.88 -14.68 12.39
CA TYR A 170 1.85 -16.01 11.78
C TYR A 170 3.24 -16.63 11.77
N ALA A 171 3.34 -17.96 11.73
CA ALA A 171 4.61 -18.64 11.47
C ALA A 171 4.90 -18.73 9.96
N SER A 172 3.85 -18.80 9.14
CA SER A 172 3.93 -18.70 7.67
C SER A 172 3.00 -17.60 7.15
N ALA A 173 3.54 -16.40 6.93
CA ALA A 173 2.85 -15.32 6.22
C ALA A 173 2.69 -15.63 4.73
N ARG A 174 3.65 -16.39 4.14
CA ARG A 174 3.56 -16.87 2.76
C ARG A 174 2.24 -17.57 2.49
N THR A 175 1.80 -18.45 3.38
CA THR A 175 0.54 -19.19 3.23
C THR A 175 -0.66 -18.24 3.08
N LEU A 176 -0.71 -17.13 3.84
CA LEU A 176 -1.80 -16.17 3.74
C LEU A 176 -1.81 -15.41 2.42
N LEU A 177 -0.62 -15.03 1.93
CA LEU A 177 -0.50 -14.37 0.64
C LEU A 177 -0.89 -15.34 -0.49
N TRP A 178 -0.46 -16.59 -0.39
CA TRP A 178 -0.72 -17.66 -1.36
C TRP A 178 -2.21 -18.01 -1.46
N LEU A 179 -2.92 -18.16 -0.33
CA LEU A 179 -4.35 -18.53 -0.28
C LEU A 179 -5.33 -17.57 -0.97
N ARG A 180 -4.85 -16.40 -1.42
CA ARG A 180 -5.64 -15.41 -2.16
C ARG A 180 -5.68 -15.70 -3.67
N TRP A 181 -4.81 -16.56 -4.17
CA TRP A 181 -4.79 -16.96 -5.57
C TRP A 181 -5.98 -17.87 -5.91
N PRO A 182 -6.65 -17.69 -7.06
CA PRO A 182 -7.93 -18.36 -7.37
C PRO A 182 -7.89 -19.90 -7.39
N SER A 183 -6.73 -20.48 -7.66
CA SER A 183 -6.50 -21.92 -7.83
C SER A 183 -5.72 -22.56 -6.66
N THR A 184 -5.61 -21.86 -5.53
CA THR A 184 -4.91 -22.37 -4.33
C THR A 184 -5.82 -23.10 -3.36
N GLY A 185 -5.22 -24.00 -2.58
CA GLY A 185 -5.93 -24.86 -1.65
C GLY A 185 -6.08 -26.30 -2.15
N PRO A 186 -6.95 -27.10 -1.50
CA PRO A 186 -7.18 -28.48 -1.90
C PRO A 186 -7.91 -28.55 -3.25
N ALA A 187 -7.41 -29.38 -4.16
CA ALA A 187 -8.07 -29.68 -5.43
C ALA A 187 -9.45 -30.33 -5.18
N ALA A 188 -10.39 -30.11 -6.11
CA ALA A 188 -11.70 -30.77 -6.07
C ALA A 188 -11.52 -32.31 -6.18
N PRO A 189 -12.29 -33.11 -5.43
CA PRO A 189 -12.15 -34.57 -5.45
C PRO A 189 -12.51 -35.12 -6.82
N VAL A 190 -11.50 -35.57 -7.56
CA VAL A 190 -11.61 -36.25 -8.86
C VAL A 190 -10.98 -37.64 -8.73
N ALA A 191 -11.51 -38.62 -9.47
CA ALA A 191 -11.13 -40.02 -9.34
C ALA A 191 -10.12 -40.49 -10.40
N THR A 192 -9.99 -39.76 -11.51
CA THR A 192 -9.13 -40.14 -12.64
C THR A 192 -8.34 -38.95 -13.20
N ALA A 193 -7.25 -39.23 -13.89
CA ALA A 193 -6.46 -38.27 -14.64
C ALA A 193 -7.31 -37.55 -15.70
N ALA A 194 -8.27 -38.23 -16.33
CA ALA A 194 -9.17 -37.62 -17.29
C ALA A 194 -10.11 -36.58 -16.66
N GLU A 195 -10.63 -36.86 -15.46
CA GLU A 195 -11.44 -35.90 -14.70
C GLU A 195 -10.60 -34.72 -14.21
N TYR A 196 -9.35 -34.98 -13.80
CA TYR A 196 -8.40 -33.95 -13.42
C TYR A 196 -8.07 -33.03 -14.60
N ASP A 197 -7.76 -33.59 -15.78
CA ASP A 197 -7.48 -32.81 -16.99
C ASP A 197 -8.71 -31.98 -17.40
N ALA A 198 -9.91 -32.54 -17.32
CA ALA A 198 -11.15 -31.80 -17.57
C ALA A 198 -11.38 -30.64 -16.57
N LEU A 199 -11.02 -30.82 -15.30
CA LEU A 199 -11.07 -29.76 -14.29
C LEU A 199 -10.09 -28.62 -14.62
N ILE A 200 -8.85 -28.96 -15.00
CA ILE A 200 -7.84 -27.97 -15.39
C ILE A 200 -8.28 -27.22 -16.65
N ASP A 201 -8.77 -27.94 -17.67
CA ASP A 201 -9.29 -27.36 -18.89
C ASP A 201 -10.47 -26.42 -18.62
N ALA A 202 -11.37 -26.78 -17.70
CA ALA A 202 -12.48 -25.93 -17.30
C ALA A 202 -11.98 -24.64 -16.59
N LEU A 203 -10.97 -24.74 -15.72
CA LEU A 203 -10.36 -23.59 -15.06
C LEU A 203 -9.69 -22.65 -16.06
N VAL A 204 -8.97 -23.19 -17.05
CA VAL A 204 -8.36 -22.40 -18.14
C VAL A 204 -9.45 -21.76 -19.02
N ALA A 205 -10.46 -22.53 -19.43
CA ALA A 205 -11.56 -22.05 -20.27
C ALA A 205 -12.39 -20.95 -19.59
N SER A 206 -12.47 -20.95 -18.27
CA SER A 206 -13.15 -19.89 -17.50
C SER A 206 -12.42 -18.54 -17.53
N GLY A 207 -11.15 -18.51 -17.93
CA GLY A 207 -10.29 -17.32 -17.90
C GLY A 207 -9.74 -16.97 -16.51
N VAL A 208 -10.06 -17.75 -15.47
CA VAL A 208 -9.55 -17.53 -14.11
C VAL A 208 -8.06 -17.87 -13.99
N ILE A 209 -7.60 -18.90 -14.71
CA ILE A 209 -6.16 -19.21 -14.87
C ILE A 209 -5.77 -19.16 -16.34
N SER A 210 -4.54 -18.73 -16.64
CA SER A 210 -4.08 -18.53 -18.02
C SER A 210 -3.50 -19.77 -18.69
N ASP A 211 -2.97 -20.71 -17.89
CA ASP A 211 -2.36 -21.96 -18.36
C ASP A 211 -2.42 -23.04 -17.26
N PRO A 212 -2.27 -24.34 -17.59
CA PRO A 212 -2.26 -25.42 -16.61
C PRO A 212 -1.23 -25.29 -15.49
N GLY A 213 -0.12 -24.59 -15.73
CA GLY A 213 0.92 -24.32 -14.72
C GLY A 213 0.43 -23.43 -13.57
N MET A 214 -0.63 -22.64 -13.80
CA MET A 214 -1.29 -21.80 -12.79
C MET A 214 -2.27 -22.56 -11.89
N ALA A 215 -2.36 -23.89 -11.99
CA ALA A 215 -3.12 -24.71 -11.06
C ALA A 215 -2.37 -24.87 -9.72
N TYR A 216 -2.45 -23.87 -8.85
CA TYR A 216 -1.65 -23.74 -7.63
C TYR A 216 -2.15 -24.56 -6.43
N PHE A 217 -2.69 -25.75 -6.68
CA PHE A 217 -3.14 -26.64 -5.60
C PHE A 217 -1.99 -26.99 -4.65
N ASP A 218 -2.32 -27.19 -3.37
CA ASP A 218 -1.32 -27.43 -2.31
C ASP A 218 -0.47 -28.68 -2.57
N VAL A 219 -1.08 -29.68 -3.22
CA VAL A 219 -0.46 -30.89 -3.76
C VAL A 219 -1.14 -31.22 -5.09
N ARG A 220 -0.35 -31.60 -6.11
CA ARG A 220 -0.88 -31.90 -7.46
C ARG A 220 -0.01 -32.92 -8.21
N PRO A 221 -0.57 -33.64 -9.20
CA PRO A 221 0.25 -34.22 -10.26
C PRO A 221 1.03 -33.10 -10.98
N SER A 222 2.34 -33.27 -11.15
CA SER A 222 3.16 -32.26 -11.83
C SER A 222 2.78 -32.14 -13.30
N VAL A 223 2.81 -30.91 -13.82
CA VAL A 223 2.52 -30.61 -15.22
C VAL A 223 3.66 -31.03 -16.15
N LYS A 224 4.90 -31.05 -15.64
CA LYS A 224 6.12 -31.29 -16.43
C LYS A 224 6.71 -32.68 -16.21
N LEU A 225 6.60 -33.21 -14.99
CA LEU A 225 7.27 -34.43 -14.56
C LEU A 225 6.24 -35.51 -14.18
N PRO A 226 6.55 -36.81 -14.34
CA PRO A 226 5.70 -37.92 -13.89
C PRO A 226 5.77 -38.11 -12.36
N THR A 227 5.45 -37.05 -11.61
CA THR A 227 5.65 -36.97 -10.16
C THR A 227 4.43 -36.39 -9.48
N LEU A 228 4.24 -36.72 -8.19
CA LEU A 228 3.40 -35.95 -7.29
C LEU A 228 4.20 -34.79 -6.69
N GLU A 229 3.67 -33.58 -6.78
CA GLU A 229 4.31 -32.32 -6.43
C GLU A 229 3.63 -31.68 -5.20
N LEU A 230 4.41 -31.45 -4.14
CA LEU A 230 4.01 -30.73 -2.92
C LEU A 230 4.44 -29.27 -3.01
N ARG A 231 3.51 -28.32 -2.80
CA ARG A 231 3.77 -26.86 -2.95
C ARG A 231 3.43 -26.02 -1.71
N VAL A 232 2.93 -26.66 -0.65
CA VAL A 232 2.46 -25.98 0.56
C VAL A 232 3.59 -25.32 1.36
N CYS A 233 4.80 -25.87 1.31
CA CYS A 233 5.90 -25.49 2.20
C CYS A 233 6.48 -24.09 1.91
N ASP A 234 6.83 -23.37 2.97
CA ASP A 234 7.72 -22.21 2.86
C ASP A 234 9.13 -22.64 2.45
N SER A 235 9.92 -21.72 1.88
CA SER A 235 11.35 -21.95 1.67
C SER A 235 12.05 -22.20 3.01
N CYS A 236 12.86 -23.25 3.08
CA CYS A 236 13.44 -23.76 4.32
C CYS A 236 14.90 -23.31 4.48
N PRO A 237 15.25 -22.49 5.50
CA PRO A 237 16.64 -22.05 5.68
C PRO A 237 17.61 -23.22 5.90
N ARG A 238 17.22 -24.24 6.68
CA ARG A 238 18.06 -25.40 6.98
C ARG A 238 17.79 -26.54 6.00
N LEU A 239 18.87 -27.12 5.43
CA LEU A 239 18.79 -28.34 4.61
C LEU A 239 18.21 -29.54 5.35
N ASP A 240 18.43 -29.61 6.67
CA ASP A 240 17.86 -30.66 7.53
C ASP A 240 16.32 -30.70 7.47
N THR A 241 15.68 -29.53 7.44
CA THR A 241 14.24 -29.41 7.29
C THR A 241 13.77 -29.88 5.92
N VAL A 242 14.50 -29.54 4.86
CA VAL A 242 14.21 -30.00 3.49
C VAL A 242 14.30 -31.52 3.39
N VAL A 243 15.38 -32.12 3.87
CA VAL A 243 15.59 -33.57 3.86
C VAL A 243 14.52 -34.30 4.68
N LEU A 244 14.16 -33.75 5.85
CA LEU A 244 13.08 -34.30 6.69
C LEU A 244 11.74 -34.31 5.94
N ILE A 245 11.35 -33.19 5.34
CA ILE A 245 10.07 -33.08 4.61
C ILE A 245 10.09 -34.00 3.37
N ALA A 246 11.20 -34.07 2.64
CA ALA A 246 11.37 -34.97 1.50
C ALA A 246 11.16 -36.45 1.90
N ALA A 247 11.76 -36.87 3.02
CA ALA A 247 11.62 -38.22 3.56
C ALA A 247 10.16 -38.53 3.93
N LEU A 248 9.52 -37.63 4.68
CA LEU A 248 8.16 -37.79 5.16
C LEU A 248 7.15 -37.79 4.01
N PHE A 249 7.34 -36.90 3.03
CA PHE A 249 6.46 -36.83 1.87
C PHE A 249 6.58 -38.08 1.00
N ARG A 250 7.81 -38.57 0.73
CA ARG A 250 8.01 -39.83 0.00
C ARG A 250 7.38 -41.02 0.72
N ALA A 251 7.64 -41.18 2.02
CA ALA A 251 7.08 -42.28 2.81
C ALA A 251 5.54 -42.21 2.87
N LEU A 252 4.98 -41.00 2.94
CA LEU A 252 3.54 -40.77 2.88
C LEU A 252 2.96 -41.18 1.52
N VAL A 253 3.60 -40.81 0.41
CA VAL A 253 3.19 -41.22 -0.94
C VAL A 253 3.25 -42.74 -1.09
N GLU A 254 4.32 -43.38 -0.63
CA GLU A 254 4.45 -44.84 -0.67
C GLU A 254 3.34 -45.54 0.13
N ARG A 255 3.05 -45.04 1.33
CA ARG A 255 1.95 -45.55 2.17
C ARG A 255 0.60 -45.41 1.48
N GLU A 256 0.31 -44.24 0.91
CA GLU A 256 -0.99 -43.98 0.29
C GLU A 256 -1.18 -44.70 -1.05
N VAL A 257 -0.11 -44.91 -1.82
CA VAL A 257 -0.14 -45.78 -3.02
C VAL A 257 -0.44 -47.22 -2.61
N ALA A 258 0.29 -47.76 -1.62
CA ALA A 258 0.05 -49.12 -1.13
C ALA A 258 -1.37 -49.28 -0.59
N GLY A 259 -1.86 -48.27 0.13
CA GLY A 259 -3.23 -48.22 0.64
C GLY A 259 -4.28 -48.18 -0.47
N LEU A 260 -4.07 -47.35 -1.50
CA LEU A 260 -4.94 -47.26 -2.67
C LEU A 260 -5.06 -48.61 -3.38
N HIS A 261 -3.94 -49.27 -3.66
CA HIS A 261 -3.92 -50.58 -4.32
C HIS A 261 -4.48 -51.70 -3.45
N ALA A 262 -4.36 -51.59 -2.12
CA ALA A 262 -4.98 -52.51 -1.17
C ALA A 262 -6.47 -52.21 -0.91
N GLY A 263 -7.02 -51.14 -1.48
CA GLY A 263 -8.41 -50.72 -1.26
C GLY A 263 -8.68 -50.17 0.15
N THR A 264 -7.66 -49.72 0.88
CA THR A 264 -7.84 -49.09 2.19
C THR A 264 -8.38 -47.67 2.02
N LYS A 265 -9.40 -47.32 2.80
CA LYS A 265 -9.97 -45.98 2.76
C LYS A 265 -9.01 -44.98 3.45
N GLY A 266 -8.69 -43.88 2.78
CA GLY A 266 -7.96 -42.75 3.37
C GLY A 266 -8.84 -41.90 4.30
N ILE A 267 -8.27 -40.82 4.83
CA ILE A 267 -9.04 -39.81 5.58
C ILE A 267 -9.94 -39.04 4.61
N ASP A 268 -11.21 -38.85 4.97
CA ASP A 268 -12.14 -38.08 4.17
C ASP A 268 -11.71 -36.60 4.13
N VAL A 269 -11.44 -36.09 2.93
CA VAL A 269 -11.04 -34.70 2.73
C VAL A 269 -12.27 -33.80 2.76
N VAL A 270 -12.39 -33.00 3.82
CA VAL A 270 -13.38 -31.91 3.89
C VAL A 270 -12.66 -30.60 3.55
N PRO A 271 -12.96 -29.95 2.41
CA PRO A 271 -12.21 -28.77 1.96
C PRO A 271 -12.18 -27.63 3.00
N THR A 272 -13.31 -27.36 3.66
CA THR A 272 -13.41 -26.33 4.70
C THR A 272 -12.52 -26.63 5.90
N LEU A 273 -12.49 -27.90 6.33
CA LEU A 273 -11.65 -28.31 7.46
C LEU A 273 -10.16 -28.30 7.07
N THR A 274 -9.84 -28.73 5.86
CA THR A 274 -8.46 -28.72 5.33
C THR A 274 -7.92 -27.29 5.26
N ARG A 275 -8.71 -26.34 4.75
CA ARG A 275 -8.35 -24.91 4.77
C ARG A 275 -8.18 -24.38 6.20
N ALA A 276 -9.05 -24.76 7.13
CA ALA A 276 -8.94 -24.34 8.53
C ALA A 276 -7.68 -24.91 9.21
N ALA A 277 -7.32 -26.16 8.91
CA ALA A 277 -6.12 -26.82 9.42
C ALA A 277 -4.84 -26.19 8.85
N LEU A 278 -4.81 -25.88 7.55
CA LEU A 278 -3.71 -25.16 6.91
C LEU A 278 -3.55 -23.74 7.48
N TRP A 279 -4.65 -23.01 7.67
CA TRP A 279 -4.60 -21.70 8.32
C TRP A 279 -4.07 -21.81 9.76
N ARG A 280 -4.49 -22.84 10.51
CA ARG A 280 -3.99 -23.10 11.87
C ARG A 280 -2.49 -23.39 11.85
N ALA A 281 -2.01 -24.23 10.93
CA ALA A 281 -0.58 -24.50 10.79
C ALA A 281 0.22 -23.24 10.42
N ALA A 282 -0.28 -22.44 9.47
CA ALA A 282 0.33 -21.16 9.11
C ALA A 282 0.40 -20.19 10.31
N ARG A 283 -0.61 -20.20 11.18
CA ARG A 283 -0.64 -19.36 12.39
C ARG A 283 0.30 -19.87 13.48
N SER A 284 0.24 -21.16 13.77
CA SER A 284 0.84 -21.77 14.96
C SER A 284 2.30 -22.19 14.76
N GLY A 285 2.70 -22.56 13.54
CA GLY A 285 3.99 -23.21 13.31
C GLY A 285 4.13 -24.49 14.15
N LEU A 286 5.33 -24.74 14.67
CA LEU A 286 5.60 -25.82 15.63
C LEU A 286 5.33 -25.39 17.08
N GLU A 287 5.04 -24.11 17.31
CA GLU A 287 5.03 -23.49 18.64
C GLU A 287 3.69 -23.61 19.36
N SER A 288 2.64 -24.09 18.69
CA SER A 288 1.30 -24.20 19.26
C SER A 288 0.51 -25.35 18.65
N ASP A 289 -0.80 -25.39 18.90
CA ASP A 289 -1.66 -26.47 18.46
C ASP A 289 -1.88 -26.44 16.93
N LEU A 290 -1.90 -27.63 16.33
CA LEU A 290 -2.39 -27.91 14.98
C LEU A 290 -3.77 -28.59 15.06
N VAL A 291 -4.39 -28.79 13.90
CA VAL A 291 -5.64 -29.56 13.80
C VAL A 291 -5.32 -31.00 13.41
N ASP A 292 -5.67 -31.94 14.28
CA ASP A 292 -5.63 -33.37 13.95
C ASP A 292 -6.74 -33.70 12.95
N MET A 293 -6.39 -34.05 11.72
CA MET A 293 -7.36 -34.34 10.65
C MET A 293 -7.99 -35.74 10.76
N THR A 294 -7.43 -36.64 11.59
CA THR A 294 -8.03 -37.95 11.86
C THR A 294 -9.22 -37.82 12.82
N VAL A 295 -9.07 -36.95 13.81
CA VAL A 295 -10.09 -36.61 14.80
C VAL A 295 -10.07 -35.09 14.97
N PRO A 296 -10.90 -34.33 14.22
CA PRO A 296 -10.85 -32.86 14.10
C PRO A 296 -10.84 -32.11 15.43
N ARG A 297 -9.65 -31.98 16.03
CA ARG A 297 -9.39 -31.40 17.36
C ARG A 297 -8.03 -30.71 17.37
N ALA A 298 -7.90 -29.70 18.22
CA ALA A 298 -6.61 -29.08 18.47
C ALA A 298 -5.71 -30.03 19.26
N ARG A 299 -4.47 -30.20 18.82
CA ARG A 299 -3.42 -30.96 19.51
C ARG A 299 -2.06 -30.28 19.33
N PRO A 300 -1.13 -30.41 20.29
CA PRO A 300 0.22 -29.84 20.17
C PRO A 300 0.91 -30.30 18.88
N ALA A 301 1.58 -29.37 18.18
CA ALA A 301 2.29 -29.69 16.94
C ALA A 301 3.31 -30.83 17.12
N SER A 302 4.06 -30.83 18.22
CA SER A 302 5.07 -31.86 18.52
C SER A 302 4.48 -33.27 18.57
N GLU A 303 3.34 -33.44 19.25
CA GLU A 303 2.67 -34.74 19.32
C GLU A 303 2.17 -35.20 17.95
N LEU A 304 1.62 -34.28 17.16
CA LEU A 304 1.13 -34.60 15.82
C LEU A 304 2.25 -34.93 14.84
N VAL A 305 3.39 -34.26 14.95
CA VAL A 305 4.60 -34.58 14.18
C VAL A 305 5.10 -35.97 14.56
N ASP A 306 5.22 -36.28 15.86
CA ASP A 306 5.66 -37.59 16.35
C ASP A 306 4.71 -38.72 15.90
N ASP A 307 3.40 -38.53 16.06
CA ASP A 307 2.38 -39.48 15.62
C ASP A 307 2.46 -39.69 14.10
N PHE A 308 2.65 -38.63 13.33
CA PHE A 308 2.79 -38.68 11.88
C PHE A 308 4.04 -39.46 11.46
N VAL A 309 5.21 -39.17 12.04
CA VAL A 309 6.46 -39.90 11.78
C VAL A 309 6.32 -41.38 12.11
N ASN A 310 5.76 -41.70 13.29
CA ASN A 310 5.54 -43.08 13.71
C ASN A 310 4.56 -43.82 12.76
N SER A 311 3.56 -43.12 12.22
CA SER A 311 2.63 -43.69 11.25
C SER A 311 3.27 -44.08 9.91
N LEU A 312 4.45 -43.54 9.61
CA LEU A 312 5.22 -43.79 8.38
C LEU A 312 6.40 -44.75 8.61
N ARG A 313 6.56 -45.28 9.82
CA ARG A 313 7.68 -46.13 10.21
C ARG A 313 7.95 -47.29 9.24
N PRO A 314 6.97 -48.08 8.77
CA PRO A 314 7.25 -49.19 7.85
C PRO A 314 7.94 -48.74 6.56
N GLN A 315 7.48 -47.65 5.96
CA GLN A 315 8.05 -47.10 4.72
C GLN A 315 9.43 -46.49 4.96
N LEU A 316 9.62 -45.84 6.11
CA LEU A 316 10.91 -45.26 6.50
C LEU A 316 11.96 -46.34 6.86
N GLU A 317 11.55 -47.47 7.43
CA GLU A 317 12.45 -48.61 7.67
C GLU A 317 12.81 -49.32 6.36
N GLU A 318 11.86 -49.45 5.43
CA GLU A 318 12.08 -50.05 4.12
C GLU A 318 13.03 -49.23 3.24
N SER A 319 12.93 -47.89 3.30
CA SER A 319 13.85 -46.98 2.62
C SER A 319 15.19 -46.78 3.33
N GLY A 320 15.30 -47.22 4.59
CA GLY A 320 16.51 -47.06 5.41
C GLY A 320 16.64 -45.71 6.12
N ASP A 321 15.62 -44.85 6.04
CA ASP A 321 15.66 -43.47 6.52
C ASP A 321 15.12 -43.26 7.93
N TRP A 322 14.55 -44.30 8.57
CA TRP A 322 13.94 -44.21 9.90
C TRP A 322 14.82 -43.49 10.94
N ASN A 323 16.07 -43.94 11.10
CA ASN A 323 16.96 -43.38 12.11
C ASN A 323 17.30 -41.91 11.83
N ASN A 324 17.46 -41.54 10.56
CA ASN A 324 17.73 -40.18 10.14
C ASN A 324 16.51 -39.28 10.39
N VAL A 325 15.31 -39.71 9.99
CA VAL A 325 14.06 -38.97 10.20
C VAL A 325 13.77 -38.76 11.68
N VAL A 326 13.98 -39.77 12.53
CA VAL A 326 13.80 -39.62 13.99
C VAL A 326 14.76 -38.57 14.56
N ALA A 327 16.03 -38.60 14.15
CA ALA A 327 17.01 -37.62 14.59
C ALA A 327 16.66 -36.19 14.13
N LEU A 328 16.31 -36.01 12.86
CA LEU A 328 15.92 -34.73 12.28
C LEU A 328 14.62 -34.19 12.89
N THR A 329 13.66 -35.07 13.20
CA THR A 329 12.40 -34.71 13.87
C THR A 329 12.65 -34.21 15.30
N ALA A 330 13.51 -34.92 16.05
CA ALA A 330 13.89 -34.50 17.38
C ALA A 330 14.59 -33.14 17.37
N ASP A 331 15.47 -32.92 16.40
CA ASP A 331 16.15 -31.63 16.20
C ASP A 331 15.16 -30.49 15.88
N ALA A 332 14.23 -30.72 14.94
CA ALA A 332 13.24 -29.73 14.53
C ALA A 332 12.31 -29.33 15.69
N THR A 333 11.87 -30.31 16.49
CA THR A 333 11.00 -30.06 17.65
C THR A 333 11.76 -29.37 18.79
N ALA A 334 13.04 -29.68 18.99
CA ALA A 334 13.86 -29.05 20.03
C ALA A 334 14.16 -27.58 19.74
N HIS A 335 14.46 -27.26 18.47
CA HIS A 335 14.85 -25.91 18.03
C HIS A 335 13.68 -25.02 17.59
N GLY A 336 12.48 -25.59 17.43
CA GLY A 336 11.30 -24.89 16.92
C GLY A 336 11.40 -24.56 15.43
N SER A 337 10.35 -23.92 14.91
CA SER A 337 10.30 -23.49 13.51
C SER A 337 11.33 -22.39 13.20
N SER A 338 11.63 -22.17 11.92
CA SER A 338 12.44 -21.02 11.52
C SER A 338 11.78 -19.70 11.95
N ALA A 339 10.44 -19.62 11.89
CA ALA A 339 9.70 -18.46 12.38
C ALA A 339 9.99 -18.13 13.86
N ALA A 340 10.06 -19.12 14.74
CA ALA A 340 10.43 -18.89 16.13
C ALA A 340 11.88 -18.41 16.28
N ARG A 341 12.82 -19.00 15.54
CA ARG A 341 14.23 -18.59 15.57
C ARG A 341 14.43 -17.16 15.04
N GLN A 342 13.71 -16.77 14.01
CA GLN A 342 13.72 -15.41 13.48
C GLN A 342 13.19 -14.39 14.51
N ARG A 343 12.08 -14.68 15.18
CA ARG A 343 11.58 -13.84 16.29
C ARG A 343 12.56 -13.75 17.44
N HIS A 344 13.24 -14.86 17.77
CA HIS A 344 14.29 -14.86 18.77
C HIS A 344 15.47 -13.97 18.35
N ALA A 345 15.93 -14.06 17.10
CA ALA A 345 16.99 -13.20 16.58
C ALA A 345 16.63 -11.71 16.68
N LEU A 346 15.40 -11.32 16.31
CA LEU A 346 14.91 -9.96 16.49
C LEU A 346 14.91 -9.54 17.97
N GLY A 347 14.45 -10.43 18.87
CA GLY A 347 14.34 -10.17 20.31
C GLY A 347 15.68 -9.92 21.02
N ARG A 348 16.82 -10.24 20.41
CA ARG A 348 18.15 -10.04 21.02
C ARG A 348 18.58 -8.58 21.06
N ARG A 349 18.48 -7.86 19.94
CA ARG A 349 18.91 -6.45 19.82
C ARG A 349 17.84 -5.52 19.23
N GLY A 350 16.67 -6.04 18.87
CA GLY A 350 15.59 -5.28 18.25
C GLY A 350 15.88 -4.87 16.80
N ARG A 351 16.79 -5.56 16.09
CA ARG A 351 17.19 -5.22 14.72
C ARG A 351 16.75 -6.29 13.73
N LEU A 352 16.05 -5.87 12.68
CA LEU A 352 15.63 -6.78 11.59
C LEU A 352 16.83 -7.31 10.79
N THR A 353 17.96 -6.61 10.79
CA THR A 353 19.22 -7.11 10.20
C THR A 353 19.70 -8.39 10.86
N ASP A 354 19.44 -8.59 12.17
CA ASP A 354 19.83 -9.82 12.87
C ASP A 354 19.00 -11.03 12.36
N VAL A 355 17.77 -10.78 11.92
CA VAL A 355 16.91 -11.79 11.28
C VAL A 355 17.47 -12.16 9.90
N VAL A 356 17.87 -11.15 9.12
CA VAL A 356 18.48 -11.35 7.80
C VAL A 356 19.80 -12.11 7.92
N ASP A 357 20.66 -11.71 8.85
CA ASP A 357 21.96 -12.35 9.09
C ASP A 357 21.78 -13.81 9.56
N LEU A 358 20.76 -14.09 10.40
CA LEU A 358 20.39 -15.46 10.76
C LEU A 358 20.02 -16.28 9.52
N LEU A 359 19.14 -15.75 8.66
CA LEU A 359 18.68 -16.46 7.46
C LEU A 359 19.81 -16.71 6.46
N LEU A 360 20.69 -15.74 6.24
CA LEU A 360 21.90 -15.91 5.42
C LEU A 360 22.80 -17.02 6.00
N ALA A 361 23.02 -17.02 7.31
CA ALA A 361 23.87 -18.01 7.98
C ALA A 361 23.26 -19.43 7.95
N GLU A 362 21.96 -19.58 8.24
CA GLU A 362 21.27 -20.87 8.17
C GLU A 362 21.25 -21.42 6.74
N THR A 363 20.97 -20.55 5.75
CA THR A 363 20.94 -20.93 4.32
C THR A 363 22.30 -21.42 3.84
N ALA A 364 23.38 -20.79 4.30
CA ALA A 364 24.76 -21.16 3.99
C ALA A 364 25.33 -22.31 4.83
N GLY A 365 24.57 -22.84 5.79
CA GLY A 365 25.07 -23.85 6.74
C GLY A 365 26.15 -23.34 7.70
N ARG A 366 26.30 -22.02 7.86
CA ARG A 366 27.36 -21.36 8.65
C ARG A 366 26.85 -20.97 10.05
N THR A 367 26.32 -21.93 10.81
CA THR A 367 25.67 -21.67 12.11
C THR A 367 26.63 -21.63 13.31
N GLU A 368 27.91 -21.94 13.10
CA GLU A 368 28.94 -22.08 14.16
C GLU A 368 29.21 -20.81 14.99
N HIS A 369 28.72 -19.64 14.55
CA HIS A 369 28.91 -18.35 15.23
C HIS A 369 27.59 -17.71 15.69
N LEU A 370 26.47 -18.43 15.54
CA LEU A 370 25.18 -18.02 16.05
C LEU A 370 25.04 -18.51 17.50
N PRO A 371 24.60 -17.66 18.45
CA PRO A 371 24.39 -18.11 19.82
C PRO A 371 23.26 -19.13 19.90
N GLU A 372 23.41 -20.10 20.80
CA GLU A 372 22.40 -21.12 21.07
C GLU A 372 21.05 -20.47 21.40
N VAL A 373 20.01 -20.91 20.70
CA VAL A 373 18.63 -20.52 20.98
C VAL A 373 18.15 -21.38 22.15
N GLU A 374 17.89 -20.78 23.32
CA GLU A 374 17.21 -21.47 24.42
C GLU A 374 15.81 -21.93 23.95
N PRO A 375 15.37 -23.16 24.30
CA PRO A 375 14.07 -23.66 23.87
C PRO A 375 12.94 -22.77 24.41
N PRO A 376 11.88 -22.53 23.61
CA PRO A 376 10.79 -21.64 24.02
C PRO A 376 10.08 -22.19 25.26
N ARG A 377 9.89 -21.34 26.28
CA ARG A 377 8.94 -21.63 27.36
C ARG A 377 7.53 -21.63 26.78
N ALA A 378 6.77 -22.70 27.06
CA ALA A 378 5.38 -22.84 26.62
C ALA A 378 4.56 -21.58 26.94
N PRO A 379 3.70 -21.10 26.01
CA PRO A 379 2.80 -20.01 26.31
C PRO A 379 1.84 -20.43 27.43
N ILE A 380 1.63 -19.54 28.41
CA ILE A 380 0.61 -19.72 29.44
C ILE A 380 -0.77 -19.67 28.75
N ALA A 381 -1.50 -20.78 28.77
CA ALA A 381 -2.86 -20.85 28.23
C ALA A 381 -3.77 -19.82 28.92
N PRO A 382 -4.57 -19.02 28.19
CA PRO A 382 -5.58 -18.19 28.81
C PRO A 382 -6.67 -19.09 29.40
N GLY A 383 -6.87 -19.01 30.73
CA GLY A 383 -7.93 -19.73 31.43
C GLY A 383 -9.34 -19.30 30.96
N PRO A 384 -10.37 -20.14 31.18
CA PRO A 384 -11.71 -19.88 30.66
C PRO A 384 -12.38 -18.76 31.47
N THR A 385 -12.60 -17.59 30.85
CA THR A 385 -13.35 -16.51 31.49
C THR A 385 -14.85 -16.63 31.23
N SER A 386 -15.57 -16.81 32.34
CA SER A 386 -17.01 -16.70 32.49
C SER A 386 -17.55 -15.32 32.08
N THR A 387 -18.78 -15.34 31.56
CA THR A 387 -19.70 -14.23 31.34
C THR A 387 -19.76 -13.21 32.50
N GLY A 388 -19.75 -11.90 32.19
CA GLY A 388 -20.11 -10.86 33.16
C GLY A 388 -19.70 -9.44 32.73
N ALA A 389 -20.64 -8.51 32.80
CA ALA A 389 -20.58 -7.16 32.24
C ALA A 389 -19.61 -6.16 32.94
N GLY A 390 -19.11 -5.20 32.14
CA GLY A 390 -18.95 -3.79 32.49
C GLY A 390 -17.76 -3.38 33.38
N ARG A 391 -16.70 -2.84 32.77
CA ARG A 391 -16.14 -1.49 33.03
C ARG A 391 -14.81 -1.25 32.28
N THR A 392 -14.64 0.02 31.92
CA THR A 392 -13.58 0.68 31.15
C THR A 392 -12.16 0.69 31.76
N ARG A 393 -11.19 0.75 30.83
CA ARG A 393 -9.82 1.32 30.86
C ARG A 393 -8.71 0.61 31.67
N ARG A 394 -7.65 0.20 30.95
CA ARG A 394 -6.29 0.80 30.98
C ARG A 394 -5.39 0.10 29.95
N TYR A 395 -5.08 0.78 28.85
CA TYR A 395 -4.02 0.36 27.93
C TYR A 395 -2.66 0.68 28.55
N TRP A 396 -1.77 -0.30 28.53
CA TRP A 396 -0.40 -0.18 29.02
C TRP A 396 0.41 0.70 28.07
N SER A 397 0.99 1.76 28.64
CA SER A 397 1.91 2.70 28.01
C SER A 397 3.31 2.12 27.85
N ALA A 398 3.91 2.41 26.70
CA ALA A 398 5.30 2.82 26.46
C ALA A 398 6.41 2.27 27.38
N ARG A 399 7.35 1.52 26.77
CA ARG A 399 8.82 1.78 26.75
C ARG A 399 9.55 0.52 26.29
N LEU A 400 10.23 0.60 25.14
CA LEU A 400 11.48 -0.09 24.77
C LEU A 400 11.74 0.14 23.28
N TRP A 401 12.21 1.33 22.93
CA TRP A 401 12.83 1.60 21.63
C TRP A 401 14.00 2.55 21.88
N ASP A 402 15.18 1.96 21.99
CA ASP A 402 16.46 2.63 21.77
C ASP A 402 17.22 1.82 20.70
N ARG A 403 17.94 2.53 19.85
CA ARG A 403 18.09 2.27 18.40
C ARG A 403 19.20 1.29 17.99
N GLY A 404 19.13 0.87 16.72
CA GLY A 404 20.26 1.15 15.84
C GLY A 404 20.28 0.46 14.47
N GLY A 405 20.36 1.27 13.40
CA GLY A 405 21.20 0.95 12.24
C GLY A 405 20.54 0.78 10.87
N THR A 406 19.73 1.75 10.41
CA THR A 406 19.45 1.98 8.97
C THR A 406 20.49 2.97 8.42
N ALA A 407 20.91 2.82 7.15
CA ALA A 407 21.85 3.73 6.51
C ALA A 407 21.32 5.17 6.56
N ASP A 408 22.08 6.03 7.25
CA ASP A 408 21.99 7.49 7.42
C ASP A 408 20.69 8.23 7.03
N MET A 409 19.54 7.74 7.49
CA MET A 409 18.29 8.51 7.62
C MET A 409 18.22 9.29 8.94
N THR A 410 19.36 9.45 9.62
CA THR A 410 19.52 10.26 10.83
C THR A 410 19.18 11.73 10.61
N TRP A 411 19.05 12.17 9.36
CA TRP A 411 18.92 13.58 9.03
C TRP A 411 17.55 14.22 9.30
N THR A 412 16.41 13.51 9.27
CA THR A 412 15.11 14.11 9.62
C THR A 412 15.00 14.46 11.10
N GLU A 413 15.70 13.73 11.97
CA GLU A 413 15.84 14.08 13.39
C GLU A 413 17.05 14.97 13.68
N SER A 414 18.14 14.87 12.90
CA SER A 414 19.32 15.71 13.04
C SER A 414 19.24 17.05 12.28
N THR A 415 18.11 17.34 11.63
CA THR A 415 17.87 18.66 11.04
C THR A 415 17.68 19.64 12.20
N GLU A 416 18.69 20.46 12.45
CA GLU A 416 18.57 21.63 13.31
C GLU A 416 17.54 22.60 12.69
N LEU A 417 16.27 22.39 13.02
CA LEU A 417 15.18 23.32 12.74
C LEU A 417 15.09 24.31 13.89
N ASP A 418 15.15 25.60 13.57
CA ASP A 418 14.88 26.64 14.55
C ASP A 418 13.37 26.79 14.72
N GLU A 419 12.78 25.94 15.58
CA GLU A 419 11.35 25.95 15.89
C GLU A 419 10.86 27.33 16.34
N LYS A 420 11.68 28.06 17.10
CA LYS A 420 11.34 29.42 17.55
C LYS A 420 11.23 30.37 16.36
N LYS A 421 12.12 30.24 15.38
CA LYS A 421 12.07 31.05 14.16
C LYS A 421 10.85 30.73 13.30
N LEU A 422 10.48 29.45 13.17
CA LEU A 422 9.25 29.06 12.47
C LEU A 422 8.02 29.68 13.12
N ILE A 423 7.91 29.58 14.45
CA ILE A 423 6.82 30.18 15.22
C ILE A 423 6.82 31.71 15.06
N GLU A 424 7.98 32.35 15.12
CA GLU A 424 8.12 33.80 14.93
C GLU A 424 7.60 34.23 13.55
N TRP A 425 8.00 33.54 12.48
CA TRP A 425 7.51 33.82 11.12
C TRP A 425 6.01 33.59 11.00
N ARG A 426 5.50 32.45 11.47
CA ARG A 426 4.06 32.16 11.39
C ARG A 426 3.24 33.23 12.09
N ARG A 427 3.62 33.60 13.32
CA ARG A 427 2.90 34.63 14.09
C ARG A 427 3.02 36.02 13.48
N ASP A 428 4.16 36.35 12.89
CA ASP A 428 4.34 37.61 12.16
C ASP A 428 3.43 37.68 10.91
N LEU A 429 3.34 36.61 10.14
CA LEU A 429 2.43 36.51 9.01
C LEU A 429 0.96 36.55 9.47
N HIS A 430 0.62 35.80 10.52
CA HIS A 430 -0.73 35.76 11.11
C HIS A 430 -1.22 37.14 11.57
N ALA A 431 -0.35 37.93 12.23
CA ALA A 431 -0.69 39.25 12.73
C ALA A 431 -0.81 40.33 11.62
N HIS A 432 -0.31 40.06 10.42
CA HIS A 432 -0.31 40.99 9.29
C HIS A 432 -0.84 40.33 8.00
N PRO A 433 -2.08 39.82 8.01
CA PRO A 433 -2.66 39.11 6.88
C PRO A 433 -2.96 40.09 5.73
N GLU A 434 -2.80 39.64 4.49
CA GLU A 434 -3.08 40.41 3.28
C GLU A 434 -4.04 39.63 2.37
N LEU A 435 -4.99 40.32 1.75
CA LEU A 435 -5.98 39.69 0.86
C LEU A 435 -5.33 39.21 -0.44
N SER A 436 -6.04 38.32 -1.13
CA SER A 436 -5.70 37.83 -2.47
C SER A 436 -5.34 38.98 -3.43
N PHE A 437 -4.20 38.86 -4.11
CA PHE A 437 -3.57 39.87 -5.00
C PHE A 437 -3.02 41.13 -4.32
N GLU A 438 -3.09 41.24 -3.00
CA GLU A 438 -2.57 42.35 -2.20
C GLU A 438 -1.42 41.94 -1.26
N GLU A 439 -0.87 40.74 -1.40
CA GLU A 439 0.14 40.10 -0.52
C GLU A 439 1.55 40.69 -0.62
N ARG A 440 1.67 42.02 -0.63
CA ARG A 440 2.91 42.77 -0.86
C ARG A 440 3.93 42.58 0.25
N ARG A 441 3.49 42.69 1.50
CA ARG A 441 4.32 42.53 2.69
C ARG A 441 4.73 41.08 2.83
N THR A 442 3.79 40.14 2.71
CA THR A 442 4.07 38.70 2.80
C THR A 442 5.07 38.28 1.73
N THR A 443 4.87 38.69 0.47
CA THR A 443 5.83 38.45 -0.62
C THR A 443 7.19 39.05 -0.33
N LYS A 444 7.25 40.27 0.24
CA LYS A 444 8.51 40.91 0.63
C LYS A 444 9.22 40.12 1.73
N VAL A 445 8.52 39.63 2.75
CA VAL A 445 9.10 38.82 3.84
C VAL A 445 9.72 37.54 3.27
N VAL A 446 8.98 36.81 2.43
CA VAL A 446 9.47 35.60 1.77
C VAL A 446 10.71 35.90 0.91
N ARG A 447 10.64 36.94 0.07
CA ARG A 447 11.76 37.35 -0.79
C ARG A 447 13.00 37.70 0.02
N ASP A 448 12.86 38.54 1.04
CA ASP A 448 13.98 39.00 1.86
C ASP A 448 14.64 37.81 2.61
N HIS A 449 13.84 36.81 3.03
CA HIS A 449 14.34 35.56 3.59
C HIS A 449 15.14 34.72 2.58
N LEU A 450 14.59 34.46 1.39
CA LEU A 450 15.27 33.69 0.35
C LEU A 450 16.56 34.37 -0.13
N VAL A 451 16.55 35.70 -0.29
CA VAL A 451 17.77 36.48 -0.59
C VAL A 451 18.78 36.39 0.55
N GLY A 452 18.32 36.41 1.81
CA GLY A 452 19.17 36.21 2.98
C GLY A 452 19.85 34.84 3.02
N LEU A 453 19.27 33.82 2.38
CA LEU A 453 19.87 32.50 2.18
C LEU A 453 20.81 32.43 0.97
N GLY A 454 20.95 33.51 0.20
CA GLY A 454 21.78 33.56 -1.00
C GLY A 454 21.09 33.02 -2.27
N LEU A 455 19.76 32.91 -2.26
CA LEU A 455 18.98 32.49 -3.42
C LEU A 455 18.51 33.69 -4.25
N GLU A 456 18.11 33.43 -5.50
CA GLU A 456 17.65 34.45 -6.47
C GLU A 456 16.15 34.27 -6.79
N PRO A 457 15.23 34.79 -5.95
CA PRO A 457 13.80 34.65 -6.17
C PRO A 457 13.31 35.52 -7.34
N VAL A 458 12.41 34.95 -8.15
CA VAL A 458 11.74 35.61 -9.27
C VAL A 458 10.33 36.02 -8.85
N LEU A 459 10.08 37.33 -8.82
CA LEU A 459 8.76 37.89 -8.51
C LEU A 459 7.79 37.65 -9.67
N LEU A 460 6.54 37.31 -9.35
CA LEU A 460 5.49 37.19 -10.36
C LEU A 460 5.11 38.56 -10.94
N PRO A 461 4.62 38.60 -12.20
CA PRO A 461 3.96 39.78 -12.74
C PRO A 461 2.82 40.21 -11.81
N GLY A 462 2.74 41.50 -11.53
CA GLY A 462 1.80 42.03 -10.53
C GLY A 462 2.45 42.26 -9.18
N GLY A 463 3.58 41.62 -8.85
CA GLY A 463 4.42 41.91 -7.68
C GLY A 463 3.90 41.35 -6.35
N THR A 464 3.07 40.30 -6.40
CA THR A 464 2.70 39.43 -5.28
C THR A 464 2.99 37.99 -5.68
N GLY A 465 3.51 37.19 -4.76
CA GLY A 465 4.04 35.86 -5.06
C GLY A 465 5.38 35.86 -5.76
N LEU A 466 6.05 34.70 -5.69
CA LEU A 466 7.35 34.46 -6.29
C LEU A 466 7.63 32.97 -6.43
N TRP A 467 8.62 32.62 -7.25
CA TRP A 467 9.23 31.31 -7.23
C TRP A 467 10.74 31.41 -7.14
N CYS A 468 11.39 30.36 -6.66
CA CYS A 468 12.84 30.34 -6.50
C CYS A 468 13.39 28.94 -6.71
N ASP A 469 14.50 28.84 -7.44
CA ASP A 469 15.19 27.59 -7.68
C ASP A 469 16.32 27.38 -6.67
N LEU A 470 16.57 26.12 -6.33
CA LEU A 470 17.70 25.71 -5.48
C LEU A 470 18.15 24.29 -5.83
N GLY A 471 19.39 23.96 -5.46
CA GLY A 471 19.99 22.65 -5.77
C GLY A 471 20.76 22.65 -7.10
N PRO A 472 21.02 21.47 -7.69
CA PRO A 472 21.78 21.36 -8.94
C PRO A 472 21.04 22.01 -10.13
N GLU A 473 21.79 22.44 -11.16
CA GLU A 473 21.23 23.09 -12.36
C GLU A 473 20.53 22.10 -13.32
N THR A 474 20.91 20.82 -13.26
CA THR A 474 20.46 19.77 -14.18
C THR A 474 19.77 18.63 -13.42
N GLY A 475 18.71 18.09 -13.99
CA GLY A 475 17.95 16.97 -13.42
C GLY A 475 16.45 17.23 -13.46
N ASP A 476 15.68 16.23 -13.04
CA ASP A 476 14.23 16.31 -12.96
C ASP A 476 13.83 17.16 -11.76
N ARG A 477 13.16 18.29 -12.03
CA ARG A 477 12.92 19.32 -11.03
C ARG A 477 11.63 19.07 -10.26
N VAL A 478 11.74 18.99 -8.94
CA VAL A 478 10.59 18.87 -8.03
C VAL A 478 10.15 20.24 -7.56
N ALA A 479 8.86 20.57 -7.73
CA ALA A 479 8.27 21.80 -7.22
C ALA A 479 7.55 21.56 -5.88
N LEU A 480 7.72 22.50 -4.94
CA LEU A 480 7.02 22.55 -3.66
C LEU A 480 6.21 23.86 -3.60
N ARG A 481 4.90 23.78 -3.38
CA ARG A 481 3.99 24.93 -3.36
C ARG A 481 3.53 25.28 -1.94
N ALA A 482 3.47 26.58 -1.66
CA ALA A 482 2.74 27.17 -0.54
C ALA A 482 1.98 28.41 -1.02
N ASP A 483 0.75 28.58 -0.56
CA ASP A 483 -0.08 29.77 -0.75
C ASP A 483 0.24 30.85 0.30
N LEU A 484 -0.12 32.10 -0.01
CA LEU A 484 0.27 33.29 0.76
C LEU A 484 -0.90 34.09 1.33
N ASP A 485 -2.09 34.01 0.72
CA ASP A 485 -3.17 34.97 0.94
C ASP A 485 -4.01 34.67 2.19
N ALA A 486 -4.70 35.71 2.66
CA ALA A 486 -5.61 35.66 3.78
C ALA A 486 -7.06 35.91 3.33
N LEU A 487 -7.99 35.73 4.27
CA LEU A 487 -9.43 35.82 4.02
C LEU A 487 -10.04 37.11 4.62
N PRO A 488 -11.14 37.64 4.05
CA PRO A 488 -11.91 38.76 4.59
C PRO A 488 -12.80 38.31 5.77
N VAL A 489 -12.18 37.75 6.82
CA VAL A 489 -12.80 37.26 8.04
C VAL A 489 -12.24 38.04 9.23
N ALA A 490 -13.12 38.54 10.09
CA ALA A 490 -12.71 39.17 11.34
C ALA A 490 -12.28 38.11 12.35
N GLU A 491 -11.01 38.16 12.79
CA GLU A 491 -10.49 37.23 13.78
C GLU A 491 -11.12 37.43 15.16
N THR A 492 -11.43 36.32 15.84
CA THR A 492 -11.99 36.33 17.21
C THR A 492 -11.27 35.34 18.14
N THR A 493 -10.02 35.01 17.83
CA THR A 493 -9.21 34.03 18.59
C THR A 493 -8.80 34.58 19.97
N GLY A 494 -8.55 35.89 20.06
CA GLY A 494 -8.00 36.55 21.25
C GLY A 494 -6.54 36.17 21.54
N LEU A 495 -5.82 35.67 20.54
CA LEU A 495 -4.42 35.27 20.67
C LEU A 495 -3.50 36.48 20.77
N PRO A 496 -2.33 36.38 21.42
CA PRO A 496 -1.38 37.49 21.51
C PRO A 496 -0.83 37.98 20.16
N PHE A 497 -1.04 37.22 19.10
CA PHE A 497 -0.62 37.48 17.73
C PHE A 497 -1.81 37.56 16.77
N GLU A 498 -3.01 37.88 17.29
CA GLU A 498 -4.19 38.13 16.46
C GLU A 498 -3.93 39.20 15.39
N SER A 499 -4.68 39.12 14.29
CA SER A 499 -4.60 40.05 13.18
C SER A 499 -4.72 41.50 13.63
N THR A 500 -3.76 42.31 13.20
CA THR A 500 -3.78 43.76 13.36
C THR A 500 -4.53 44.48 12.24
N VAL A 501 -4.96 43.73 11.20
CA VAL A 501 -5.68 44.23 10.03
C VAL A 501 -7.18 44.00 10.23
N PRO A 502 -8.00 45.06 10.32
CA PRO A 502 -9.42 44.90 10.57
C PRO A 502 -10.12 44.02 9.54
N SER A 503 -10.87 43.02 10.02
CA SER A 503 -11.68 42.12 9.19
C SER A 503 -10.90 41.25 8.20
N VAL A 504 -9.60 41.05 8.42
CA VAL A 504 -8.76 40.15 7.61
C VAL A 504 -8.02 39.19 8.54
N SER A 505 -7.98 37.89 8.22
CA SER A 505 -7.25 36.89 9.02
C SER A 505 -6.82 35.68 8.20
N HIS A 506 -5.76 34.99 8.65
CA HIS A 506 -5.34 33.70 8.10
C HIS A 506 -6.21 32.57 8.67
N ALA A 507 -7.47 32.52 8.25
CA ALA A 507 -8.44 31.50 8.68
C ALA A 507 -8.36 30.16 7.90
N CYS A 508 -7.41 30.02 6.96
CA CYS A 508 -7.18 28.80 6.17
C CYS A 508 -5.79 28.17 6.42
N GLY A 509 -4.91 28.84 7.20
CA GLY A 509 -3.58 28.33 7.54
C GLY A 509 -2.46 28.64 6.55
N HIS A 510 -2.66 29.56 5.61
CA HIS A 510 -1.67 29.94 4.58
C HIS A 510 -0.40 30.59 5.18
N ASP A 511 -0.53 31.21 6.37
CA ASP A 511 0.60 31.64 7.20
C ASP A 511 1.51 30.46 7.60
N ALA A 512 0.91 29.32 7.97
CA ALA A 512 1.66 28.10 8.25
C ALA A 512 2.25 27.49 6.98
N HIS A 513 1.51 27.42 5.88
CA HIS A 513 2.03 26.88 4.61
C HIS A 513 3.28 27.65 4.14
N THR A 514 3.19 28.98 4.11
CA THR A 514 4.30 29.88 3.80
C THR A 514 5.49 29.64 4.72
N THR A 515 5.25 29.59 6.02
CA THR A 515 6.29 29.36 7.04
C THR A 515 7.00 28.03 6.84
N MET A 516 6.26 26.96 6.54
CA MET A 516 6.82 25.63 6.32
C MET A 516 7.71 25.58 5.08
N LEU A 517 7.32 26.25 4.00
CA LEU A 517 8.14 26.31 2.79
C LEU A 517 9.40 27.20 2.98
N MET A 518 9.30 28.30 3.73
CA MET A 518 10.47 29.10 4.15
C MET A 518 11.44 28.30 5.04
N GLY A 519 10.89 27.46 5.93
CA GLY A 519 11.65 26.52 6.74
C GLY A 519 12.36 25.47 5.88
N ALA A 520 11.65 24.87 4.93
CA ALA A 520 12.21 23.92 3.98
C ALA A 520 13.35 24.55 3.16
N ALA A 521 13.18 25.78 2.67
CA ALA A 521 14.24 26.53 1.97
C ALA A 521 15.51 26.66 2.82
N SER A 522 15.36 27.02 4.09
CA SER A 522 16.48 27.18 5.04
C SER A 522 17.25 25.88 5.23
N VAL A 523 16.52 24.77 5.31
CA VAL A 523 17.09 23.43 5.44
C VAL A 523 17.79 23.01 4.15
N LEU A 524 17.15 23.20 2.99
CA LEU A 524 17.66 22.76 1.69
C LEU A 524 18.89 23.55 1.24
N VAL A 525 19.05 24.81 1.67
CA VAL A 525 20.29 25.56 1.44
C VAL A 525 21.45 25.02 2.28
N LYS A 526 21.19 24.70 3.56
CA LYS A 526 22.21 24.10 4.45
C LYS A 526 22.56 22.68 4.02
N TYR A 527 21.59 21.95 3.49
CA TYR A 527 21.72 20.57 3.04
C TYR A 527 21.10 20.44 1.64
N PRO A 528 21.88 20.71 0.57
CA PRO A 528 21.39 20.68 -0.80
C PRO A 528 20.69 19.36 -1.16
N PRO A 529 19.56 19.42 -1.90
CA PRO A 529 18.89 18.23 -2.41
C PRO A 529 19.67 17.57 -3.56
N PRO A 530 19.46 16.27 -3.82
CA PRO A 530 20.08 15.55 -4.93
C PRO A 530 19.55 15.99 -6.30
N SER A 531 18.31 16.49 -6.37
CA SER A 531 17.65 16.94 -7.60
C SER A 531 17.33 18.44 -7.52
N PRO A 532 17.18 19.14 -8.67
CA PRO A 532 16.77 20.54 -8.67
C PRO A 532 15.40 20.71 -7.99
N VAL A 533 15.25 21.73 -7.15
CA VAL A 533 13.99 22.02 -6.46
C VAL A 533 13.52 23.42 -6.82
N ARG A 534 12.22 23.58 -7.06
CA ARG A 534 11.57 24.87 -7.19
C ARG A 534 10.62 25.11 -6.03
N LEU A 535 10.81 26.22 -5.34
CA LEU A 535 9.89 26.70 -4.31
C LEU A 535 8.92 27.67 -4.96
N ILE A 536 7.62 27.42 -4.84
CA ILE A 536 6.55 28.26 -5.39
C ILE A 536 5.75 28.85 -4.24
N PHE A 537 5.79 30.18 -4.11
CA PHE A 537 5.02 30.94 -3.15
C PHE A 537 3.91 31.68 -3.89
N GLN A 538 2.73 31.09 -3.88
CA GLN A 538 1.60 31.45 -4.73
C GLN A 538 0.67 32.47 -4.04
N PRO A 539 0.27 33.56 -4.71
CA PRO A 539 -0.75 34.47 -4.20
C PRO A 539 -2.17 33.93 -4.48
N ALA A 540 -3.17 34.57 -3.89
CA ALA A 540 -4.56 34.57 -4.32
C ALA A 540 -5.25 33.20 -4.51
N GLU A 541 -4.98 32.21 -3.66
CA GLU A 541 -5.67 30.91 -3.70
C GLU A 541 -7.18 31.08 -3.49
N GLU A 542 -7.59 31.95 -2.56
CA GLU A 542 -8.98 32.08 -2.07
C GLU A 542 -9.93 32.78 -3.05
N THR A 543 -9.48 33.06 -4.27
CA THR A 543 -10.27 33.69 -5.33
C THR A 543 -10.36 32.80 -6.55
N THR A 544 -11.37 33.02 -7.39
CA THR A 544 -11.50 32.32 -8.68
C THR A 544 -11.25 33.33 -9.81
N PRO A 545 -10.31 33.07 -10.74
CA PRO A 545 -9.68 31.79 -11.07
C PRO A 545 -8.47 31.37 -10.21
N GLY A 546 -8.03 32.22 -9.29
CA GLY A 546 -6.92 31.94 -8.37
C GLY A 546 -5.55 32.39 -8.90
N GLY A 547 -4.55 32.52 -8.02
CA GLY A 547 -3.21 32.96 -8.40
C GLY A 547 -2.33 31.88 -9.04
N SER A 548 -2.73 30.61 -9.01
CA SER A 548 -2.06 29.52 -9.74
C SER A 548 -1.97 29.78 -11.24
N VAL A 549 -3.01 30.36 -11.85
CA VAL A 549 -3.04 30.69 -13.29
C VAL A 549 -1.95 31.70 -13.65
N ASP A 550 -1.82 32.77 -12.87
CA ASP A 550 -0.78 33.79 -13.06
C ASP A 550 0.62 33.23 -12.78
N THR A 551 0.73 32.35 -11.79
CA THR A 551 1.98 31.66 -11.43
C THR A 551 2.46 30.75 -12.57
N ILE A 552 1.57 29.98 -13.17
CA ILE A 552 1.86 29.14 -14.35
C ILE A 552 2.23 30.02 -15.54
N ALA A 553 1.49 31.10 -15.80
CA ALA A 553 1.76 32.02 -16.90
C ALA A 553 3.13 32.72 -16.77
N ALA A 554 3.62 32.88 -15.54
CA ALA A 554 4.95 33.43 -15.24
C ALA A 554 6.10 32.42 -15.38
N GLY A 555 5.85 31.20 -15.89
CA GLY A 555 6.87 30.18 -16.12
C GLY A 555 7.25 29.36 -14.89
N ALA A 556 6.47 29.43 -13.80
CA ALA A 556 6.80 28.70 -12.56
C ALA A 556 6.85 27.16 -12.74
N LEU A 557 6.18 26.61 -13.77
CA LEU A 557 6.23 25.18 -14.09
C LEU A 557 7.30 24.80 -15.13
N ASP A 558 8.05 25.76 -15.66
CA ASP A 558 9.04 25.47 -16.70
C ASP A 558 10.13 24.54 -16.17
N GLY A 559 10.24 23.36 -16.78
CA GLY A 559 11.19 22.32 -16.40
C GLY A 559 10.82 21.51 -15.15
N VAL A 560 9.64 21.73 -14.55
CA VAL A 560 9.14 20.96 -13.41
C VAL A 560 8.64 19.59 -13.86
N SER A 561 9.10 18.52 -13.22
CA SER A 561 8.65 17.14 -13.49
C SER A 561 7.50 16.72 -12.57
N LYS A 562 7.55 17.10 -11.28
CA LYS A 562 6.53 16.79 -10.27
C LYS A 562 6.28 17.99 -9.37
N ILE A 563 5.06 18.16 -8.86
CA ILE A 563 4.71 19.22 -7.90
C ILE A 563 3.98 18.68 -6.66
N PHE A 564 4.31 19.22 -5.49
CA PHE A 564 3.71 18.82 -4.21
C PHE A 564 3.26 20.01 -3.37
N ALA A 565 2.22 19.78 -2.57
CA ALA A 565 1.69 20.75 -1.61
C ALA A 565 1.20 20.07 -0.32
N LEU A 566 1.18 20.83 0.77
CA LEU A 566 0.55 20.44 2.03
C LEU A 566 -0.52 21.47 2.37
N HIS A 567 -1.66 21.01 2.89
CA HIS A 567 -2.73 21.87 3.36
C HIS A 567 -3.11 21.53 4.81
N CYS A 568 -3.27 22.53 5.67
CA CYS A 568 -3.71 22.35 7.05
C CYS A 568 -5.09 21.68 7.12
N ASP A 569 -5.27 20.77 8.07
CA ASP A 569 -6.50 20.02 8.31
C ASP A 569 -6.83 19.97 9.81
N PRO A 570 -7.82 20.75 10.28
CA PRO A 570 -8.22 20.77 11.69
C PRO A 570 -9.00 19.53 12.14
N HIS A 571 -9.32 18.59 11.24
CA HIS A 571 -9.92 17.31 11.61
C HIS A 571 -8.87 16.29 12.07
N LEU A 572 -7.61 16.52 11.71
CA LEU A 572 -6.47 15.67 12.04
C LEU A 572 -5.66 16.24 13.21
N GLU A 573 -5.25 15.36 14.12
CA GLU A 573 -4.38 15.73 15.25
C GLU A 573 -2.96 16.01 14.76
N VAL A 574 -2.26 16.95 15.42
CA VAL A 574 -0.85 17.22 15.14
C VAL A 574 -0.03 15.93 15.16
N GLY A 575 0.88 15.84 14.20
CA GLY A 575 1.72 14.66 14.00
C GLY A 575 1.05 13.59 13.15
N LYS A 576 -0.20 13.80 12.70
CA LYS A 576 -0.83 12.99 11.66
C LYS A 576 -0.87 13.74 10.35
N LEU A 577 -0.71 13.00 9.26
CA LEU A 577 -0.94 13.50 7.91
C LEU A 577 -1.83 12.51 7.17
N SER A 578 -2.51 12.98 6.13
CA SER A 578 -3.28 12.08 5.26
C SER A 578 -3.15 12.48 3.80
N THR A 579 -3.22 11.48 2.92
CA THR A 579 -3.31 11.71 1.47
C THR A 579 -4.13 10.59 0.84
N ARG A 580 -4.49 10.74 -0.43
CA ARG A 580 -5.20 9.73 -1.22
C ARG A 580 -4.81 9.83 -2.69
N THR A 581 -4.88 8.71 -3.39
CA THR A 581 -4.77 8.68 -4.84
C THR A 581 -6.09 9.13 -5.46
N GLY A 582 -6.00 9.90 -6.55
CA GLY A 582 -7.18 10.46 -7.21
C GLY A 582 -7.72 11.71 -6.50
N PRO A 583 -9.03 12.01 -6.63
CA PRO A 583 -9.56 13.32 -6.23
C PRO A 583 -9.51 13.55 -4.71
N ILE A 584 -8.81 14.58 -4.25
CA ILE A 584 -8.75 14.98 -2.84
C ILE A 584 -9.63 16.20 -2.53
N THR A 585 -9.99 16.98 -3.55
CA THR A 585 -10.98 18.07 -3.49
C THR A 585 -12.06 17.89 -4.56
N SER A 586 -13.05 18.80 -4.59
CA SER A 586 -14.07 18.87 -5.63
C SER A 586 -13.92 20.14 -6.44
N SER A 587 -14.48 20.16 -7.65
CA SER A 587 -14.61 21.39 -8.43
C SER A 587 -15.54 22.41 -7.75
N ASN A 588 -15.44 23.67 -8.16
CA ASN A 588 -16.30 24.74 -7.67
C ASN A 588 -16.79 25.64 -8.81
N ASP A 589 -17.95 25.34 -9.38
CA ASP A 589 -18.58 26.15 -10.44
C ASP A 589 -19.72 27.01 -9.86
N SER A 590 -19.97 28.16 -10.50
CA SER A 590 -21.10 29.03 -10.19
C SER A 590 -22.11 29.06 -11.34
N VAL A 591 -23.39 28.90 -11.01
CA VAL A 591 -24.49 28.91 -11.96
C VAL A 591 -25.46 30.02 -11.56
N THR A 592 -25.60 31.04 -12.41
CA THR A 592 -26.60 32.10 -12.24
C THR A 592 -27.58 32.08 -13.40
N VAL A 593 -28.86 31.94 -13.11
CA VAL A 593 -29.94 31.99 -14.11
C VAL A 593 -30.86 33.16 -13.79
N ARG A 594 -30.98 34.07 -14.75
CA ARG A 594 -31.94 35.18 -14.69
C ARG A 594 -33.11 34.90 -15.61
N LEU A 595 -34.32 35.15 -15.13
CA LEU A 595 -35.57 34.89 -15.83
C LEU A 595 -36.35 36.19 -16.01
N TRP A 596 -37.06 36.32 -17.13
CA TRP A 596 -37.96 37.43 -17.42
C TRP A 596 -39.26 36.97 -18.05
N SER A 597 -40.35 37.66 -17.70
CA SER A 597 -41.65 37.56 -18.35
C SER A 597 -42.32 38.94 -18.42
N ALA A 598 -43.47 39.03 -19.09
CA ALA A 598 -44.23 40.28 -19.15
C ALA A 598 -44.85 40.71 -17.81
N GLY A 599 -44.84 39.84 -16.78
CA GLY A 599 -45.56 40.06 -15.52
C GLY A 599 -47.07 40.16 -15.71
N GLY A 600 -47.82 40.41 -14.62
CA GLY A 600 -49.26 40.70 -14.73
C GLY A 600 -50.08 40.30 -13.50
N HIS A 601 -51.39 40.24 -13.66
CA HIS A 601 -52.29 39.89 -12.55
C HIS A 601 -52.46 38.37 -12.45
N THR A 602 -52.30 37.81 -11.25
CA THR A 602 -52.45 36.36 -10.99
C THR A 602 -53.80 35.76 -11.37
N ALA A 603 -54.85 36.57 -11.57
CA ALA A 603 -56.16 36.12 -12.04
C ALA A 603 -56.19 35.82 -13.56
N ARG A 604 -55.14 36.19 -14.31
CA ARG A 604 -55.04 36.00 -15.76
C ARG A 604 -53.69 35.39 -16.16
N PRO A 605 -53.32 34.22 -15.60
CA PRO A 605 -51.99 33.64 -15.81
C PRO A 605 -51.72 33.32 -17.29
N HIS A 606 -52.75 33.01 -18.08
CA HIS A 606 -52.66 32.75 -19.52
C HIS A 606 -52.24 33.97 -20.38
N LEU A 607 -52.15 35.18 -19.80
CA LEU A 607 -51.65 36.39 -20.46
C LEU A 607 -50.23 36.76 -20.01
N THR A 608 -49.60 35.91 -19.20
CA THR A 608 -48.29 36.14 -18.57
C THR A 608 -47.40 34.93 -18.79
N GLY A 609 -46.08 35.09 -18.75
CA GLY A 609 -45.18 33.95 -18.55
C GLY A 609 -45.17 33.57 -17.07
N ASP A 610 -45.46 32.29 -16.75
CA ASP A 610 -45.51 31.79 -15.38
C ASP A 610 -44.10 31.64 -14.79
N LEU A 611 -43.50 32.79 -14.46
CA LEU A 611 -42.09 32.90 -14.07
C LEU A 611 -41.79 32.12 -12.79
N ILE A 612 -42.71 32.15 -11.80
CA ILE A 612 -42.54 31.42 -10.55
C ILE A 612 -42.58 29.91 -10.80
N HIS A 613 -43.51 29.42 -11.62
CA HIS A 613 -43.57 28.01 -11.96
C HIS A 613 -42.34 27.57 -12.77
N ALA A 614 -41.92 28.37 -13.76
CA ALA A 614 -40.72 28.09 -14.55
C ALA A 614 -39.45 28.04 -13.66
N ALA A 615 -39.32 28.94 -12.69
CA ALA A 615 -38.23 28.90 -11.71
C ALA A 615 -38.30 27.63 -10.86
N ALA A 616 -39.48 27.20 -10.41
CA ALA A 616 -39.63 25.97 -9.62
C ALA A 616 -39.29 24.69 -10.43
N VAL A 617 -39.69 24.66 -11.70
CA VAL A 617 -39.32 23.58 -12.64
C VAL A 617 -37.82 23.55 -12.86
N LEU A 618 -37.18 24.71 -12.97
CA LEU A 618 -35.73 24.78 -13.10
C LEU A 618 -35.01 24.31 -11.83
N VAL A 619 -35.45 24.78 -10.65
CA VAL A 619 -34.86 24.40 -9.34
C VAL A 619 -34.83 22.89 -9.16
N THR A 620 -35.95 22.23 -9.44
CA THR A 620 -36.13 20.79 -9.21
C THR A 620 -35.67 19.94 -10.40
N GLY A 621 -35.95 20.41 -11.61
CA GLY A 621 -35.68 19.70 -12.86
C GLY A 621 -34.19 19.62 -13.18
N LEU A 622 -33.42 20.70 -12.96
CA LEU A 622 -31.99 20.67 -13.25
C LEU A 622 -31.26 19.65 -12.36
N ALA A 623 -31.53 19.67 -11.05
CA ALA A 623 -30.99 18.67 -10.12
C ALA A 623 -31.41 17.24 -10.52
N SER A 624 -32.69 17.04 -10.87
CA SER A 624 -33.21 15.72 -11.27
C SER A 624 -32.55 15.18 -12.54
N VAL A 625 -32.25 16.04 -13.52
CA VAL A 625 -31.56 15.64 -14.76
C VAL A 625 -30.10 15.31 -14.49
N LEU A 626 -29.40 16.13 -13.70
CA LEU A 626 -28.01 15.87 -13.31
C LEU A 626 -27.89 14.52 -12.59
N ASP A 627 -28.78 14.20 -11.65
CA ASP A 627 -28.83 12.90 -10.94
C ASP A 627 -29.06 11.68 -11.85
N ARG A 628 -29.45 11.89 -13.11
CA ARG A 628 -29.70 10.82 -14.08
C ARG A 628 -28.67 10.78 -15.21
N ARG A 629 -28.09 11.93 -15.55
CA ARG A 629 -27.15 12.10 -16.67
C ARG A 629 -25.69 12.07 -16.23
N VAL A 630 -25.43 12.29 -14.95
CA VAL A 630 -24.09 12.26 -14.35
C VAL A 630 -23.92 10.99 -13.52
N ASP A 631 -22.74 10.35 -13.61
CA ASP A 631 -22.43 9.17 -12.80
C ASP A 631 -22.40 9.55 -11.30
N ALA A 632 -23.24 8.87 -10.51
CA ALA A 632 -23.36 9.11 -9.07
C ALA A 632 -22.04 8.94 -8.30
N ARG A 633 -21.08 8.16 -8.82
CA ARG A 633 -19.75 7.96 -8.22
C ARG A 633 -18.85 9.20 -8.29
N THR A 634 -19.20 10.17 -9.13
CA THR A 634 -18.45 11.43 -9.29
C THR A 634 -18.78 12.45 -8.22
N ALA A 635 -19.69 12.12 -7.29
CA ALA A 635 -20.14 12.98 -6.20
C ALA A 635 -20.52 14.40 -6.69
N THR A 636 -21.21 14.47 -7.83
CA THR A 636 -21.63 15.74 -8.41
C THR A 636 -22.84 16.30 -7.65
N VAL A 637 -22.75 17.54 -7.18
CA VAL A 637 -23.79 18.18 -6.35
C VAL A 637 -24.10 19.58 -6.87
N LEU A 638 -25.37 19.82 -7.19
CA LEU A 638 -25.93 21.16 -7.43
C LEU A 638 -26.62 21.67 -6.16
N THR A 639 -26.28 22.87 -5.72
CA THR A 639 -26.96 23.53 -4.60
C THR A 639 -27.39 24.94 -4.99
N TRP A 640 -28.67 25.25 -4.85
CA TRP A 640 -29.18 26.61 -5.03
C TRP A 640 -29.02 27.40 -3.73
N GLY A 641 -28.18 28.43 -3.75
CA GLY A 641 -27.96 29.33 -2.60
C GLY A 641 -28.95 30.50 -2.56
N LYS A 642 -29.52 30.88 -3.70
CA LYS A 642 -30.49 31.97 -3.82
C LYS A 642 -31.56 31.63 -4.85
N VAL A 643 -32.82 31.85 -4.48
CA VAL A 643 -33.96 31.89 -5.40
C VAL A 643 -34.81 33.10 -5.01
N ALA A 644 -34.97 34.05 -5.92
CA ALA A 644 -35.70 35.29 -5.66
C ALA A 644 -36.56 35.69 -6.87
N ALA A 645 -37.86 35.92 -6.64
CA ALA A 645 -38.79 36.43 -7.65
C ALA A 645 -40.06 37.00 -6.99
N GLY A 646 -40.51 38.17 -7.44
CA GLY A 646 -41.74 38.82 -6.96
C GLY A 646 -41.68 39.46 -5.56
N GLN A 647 -42.73 40.23 -5.24
CA GLN A 647 -42.87 40.95 -3.97
C GLN A 647 -44.27 40.85 -3.36
N VAL A 648 -45.31 40.78 -4.19
CA VAL A 648 -46.72 40.80 -3.77
C VAL A 648 -47.47 39.57 -4.30
N ALA A 649 -48.37 38.99 -3.48
CA ALA A 649 -49.01 37.71 -3.78
C ALA A 649 -50.01 37.73 -4.95
N ASN A 650 -50.52 38.90 -5.34
CA ASN A 650 -51.53 39.07 -6.40
C ASN A 650 -50.94 39.50 -7.75
N SER A 651 -49.61 39.50 -7.89
CA SER A 651 -48.91 39.85 -9.13
C SER A 651 -47.98 38.71 -9.57
N VAL A 652 -48.01 38.37 -10.84
CA VAL A 652 -46.97 37.58 -11.50
C VAL A 652 -45.75 38.50 -11.71
N PRO A 653 -44.54 38.11 -11.27
CA PRO A 653 -43.35 38.94 -11.38
C PRO A 653 -42.82 39.02 -12.81
N GLU A 654 -42.20 40.16 -13.13
CA GLU A 654 -41.51 40.39 -14.42
C GLU A 654 -40.11 39.78 -14.46
N SER A 655 -39.48 39.54 -13.31
CA SER A 655 -38.11 39.00 -13.23
C SER A 655 -37.91 38.07 -12.04
N GLY A 656 -36.91 37.20 -12.17
CA GLY A 656 -36.41 36.34 -11.10
C GLY A 656 -34.95 35.98 -11.31
N GLU A 657 -34.29 35.57 -10.23
CA GLU A 657 -32.88 35.19 -10.22
C GLU A 657 -32.67 33.94 -9.36
N LEU A 658 -31.91 32.99 -9.91
CA LEU A 658 -31.45 31.77 -9.25
C LEU A 658 -29.93 31.78 -9.26
N VAL A 659 -29.32 31.57 -8.10
CA VAL A 659 -27.86 31.46 -7.96
C VAL A 659 -27.54 30.17 -7.23
N GLY A 660 -26.69 29.36 -7.81
CA GLY A 660 -26.28 28.08 -7.27
C GLY A 660 -24.81 27.79 -7.52
N THR A 661 -24.33 26.74 -6.87
CA THR A 661 -22.98 26.19 -7.03
C THR A 661 -23.07 24.74 -7.49
N LEU A 662 -22.15 24.34 -8.37
CA LEU A 662 -22.05 22.97 -8.86
C LEU A 662 -20.65 22.43 -8.55
N ARG A 663 -20.59 21.26 -7.92
CA ARG A 663 -19.35 20.63 -7.48
C ARG A 663 -19.24 19.22 -8.04
N SER A 664 -18.04 18.76 -8.38
CA SER A 664 -17.79 17.39 -8.83
C SER A 664 -16.41 16.90 -8.40
N ALA A 665 -16.31 15.63 -8.00
CA ALA A 665 -15.05 14.95 -7.72
C ALA A 665 -14.25 14.61 -8.99
N SER A 666 -14.91 14.59 -10.15
CA SER A 666 -14.34 14.09 -11.38
C SER A 666 -14.00 15.23 -12.31
N ARG A 667 -12.73 15.31 -12.72
CA ARG A 667 -12.26 16.27 -13.72
C ARG A 667 -12.96 16.11 -15.06
N GLU A 668 -13.19 14.86 -15.49
CA GLU A 668 -13.87 14.56 -16.75
C GLU A 668 -15.33 15.02 -16.69
N THR A 669 -16.01 14.71 -15.58
CA THR A 669 -17.40 15.13 -15.36
C THR A 669 -17.48 16.65 -15.35
N TRP A 670 -16.66 17.32 -14.53
CA TRP A 670 -16.56 18.78 -14.46
C TRP A 670 -16.41 19.44 -15.83
N ALA A 671 -15.58 18.87 -16.72
CA ALA A 671 -15.39 19.37 -18.10
C ALA A 671 -16.70 19.39 -18.92
N SER A 672 -17.62 18.47 -18.62
CA SER A 672 -18.87 18.27 -19.37
C SER A 672 -20.08 18.97 -18.76
N LEU A 673 -19.94 19.57 -17.56
CA LEU A 673 -21.09 20.10 -16.81
C LEU A 673 -21.70 21.35 -17.48
N GLU A 674 -20.90 22.29 -17.97
CA GLU A 674 -21.44 23.52 -18.58
C GLU A 674 -22.32 23.23 -19.80
N PRO A 675 -21.90 22.42 -20.80
CA PRO A 675 -22.76 22.05 -21.92
C PRO A 675 -24.04 21.35 -21.46
N LEU A 676 -23.94 20.42 -20.51
CA LEU A 676 -25.07 19.66 -19.99
C LEU A 676 -26.09 20.56 -19.27
N VAL A 677 -25.61 21.47 -18.43
CA VAL A 677 -26.45 22.42 -17.70
C VAL A 677 -27.13 23.38 -18.68
N THR A 678 -26.39 23.90 -19.66
CA THR A 678 -26.91 24.81 -20.68
C THR A 678 -28.03 24.17 -21.49
N GLU A 679 -27.81 22.94 -21.98
CA GLU A 679 -28.81 22.15 -22.72
C GLU A 679 -30.06 21.89 -21.86
N THR A 680 -29.84 21.47 -20.61
CA THR A 680 -30.92 21.10 -19.69
C THR A 680 -31.82 22.30 -19.35
N ILE A 681 -31.23 23.46 -19.07
CA ILE A 681 -31.99 24.68 -18.79
C ILE A 681 -32.86 25.07 -19.99
N CYS A 682 -32.31 24.98 -21.20
CA CYS A 682 -33.04 25.26 -22.43
C CYS A 682 -34.28 24.36 -22.55
N HIS A 683 -34.11 23.05 -22.38
CA HIS A 683 -35.20 22.08 -22.49
C HIS A 683 -36.25 22.22 -21.39
N LEU A 684 -35.84 22.54 -20.16
CA LEU A 684 -36.76 22.73 -19.04
C LEU A 684 -37.62 23.99 -19.21
N LEU A 685 -37.06 25.07 -19.76
CA LEU A 685 -37.76 26.35 -19.86
C LEU A 685 -38.55 26.53 -21.16
N ALA A 686 -38.25 25.77 -22.21
CA ALA A 686 -38.90 25.85 -23.52
C ALA A 686 -40.45 25.89 -23.49
N PRO A 687 -41.16 25.17 -22.61
CA PRO A 687 -42.63 25.18 -22.59
C PRO A 687 -43.28 26.44 -22.01
N TYR A 688 -42.55 27.32 -21.31
CA TYR A 688 -43.13 28.30 -20.38
C TYR A 688 -43.15 29.75 -20.88
N ASP A 689 -42.71 30.01 -22.11
CA ASP A 689 -42.64 31.36 -22.71
C ASP A 689 -41.94 32.39 -21.79
N VAL A 690 -40.88 31.94 -21.10
CA VAL A 690 -40.01 32.78 -20.28
C VAL A 690 -38.70 33.01 -21.00
N ARG A 691 -38.22 34.25 -21.00
CA ARG A 691 -36.87 34.57 -21.45
C ARG A 691 -35.90 34.26 -20.32
N TYR A 692 -34.73 33.72 -20.63
CA TYR A 692 -33.68 33.51 -19.64
C TYR A 692 -32.30 33.93 -20.14
N GLU A 693 -31.40 34.13 -19.19
CA GLU A 693 -29.95 34.32 -19.37
C GLU A 693 -29.25 33.40 -18.39
N LEU A 694 -28.30 32.60 -18.89
CA LEU A 694 -27.43 31.75 -18.10
C LEU A 694 -26.03 32.37 -18.06
N SER A 695 -25.55 32.64 -16.85
CA SER A 695 -24.14 32.89 -16.58
C SER A 695 -23.58 31.67 -15.87
N TYR A 696 -22.84 30.85 -16.60
CA TYR A 696 -22.08 29.73 -16.06
C TYR A 696 -20.62 30.14 -15.91
N LEU A 697 -20.11 30.17 -14.67
CA LEU A 697 -18.69 30.36 -14.41
C LEU A 697 -18.12 29.00 -14.01
N GLN A 698 -17.40 28.39 -14.94
CA GLN A 698 -16.60 27.21 -14.65
C GLN A 698 -15.40 27.65 -13.80
N GLY A 699 -15.34 27.20 -12.55
CA GLY A 699 -14.32 27.65 -11.60
C GLY A 699 -13.10 26.75 -11.63
N VAL A 700 -12.62 26.33 -10.46
CA VAL A 700 -11.45 25.46 -10.36
C VAL A 700 -11.82 23.98 -10.55
N PRO A 701 -11.01 23.17 -11.25
CA PRO A 701 -11.17 21.72 -11.30
C PRO A 701 -10.92 21.08 -9.92
N PRO A 702 -11.31 19.80 -9.72
CA PRO A 702 -10.90 19.08 -8.52
C PRO A 702 -9.39 18.81 -8.53
N VAL A 703 -8.74 18.87 -7.38
CA VAL A 703 -7.36 18.38 -7.21
C VAL A 703 -7.39 16.86 -7.29
N VAL A 704 -6.80 16.32 -8.35
CA VAL A 704 -6.67 14.87 -8.58
C VAL A 704 -5.22 14.46 -8.41
N ASN A 705 -4.89 13.86 -7.28
CA ASN A 705 -3.54 13.39 -6.99
C ASN A 705 -3.14 12.25 -7.94
N ASP A 706 -1.99 12.42 -8.59
CA ASP A 706 -1.37 11.39 -9.43
C ASP A 706 -0.94 10.18 -8.58
N PRO A 707 -1.11 8.92 -9.05
CA PRO A 707 -0.76 7.73 -8.29
C PRO A 707 0.71 7.65 -7.86
N ASP A 708 1.65 7.98 -8.76
CA ASP A 708 3.08 7.87 -8.48
C ASP A 708 3.53 8.99 -7.53
N CYS A 709 3.07 10.22 -7.77
CA CYS A 709 3.29 11.32 -6.83
C CYS A 709 2.62 11.06 -5.47
N THR A 710 1.48 10.36 -5.42
CA THR A 710 0.88 9.97 -4.14
C THR A 710 1.79 9.00 -3.40
N ALA A 711 2.41 8.04 -4.09
CA ALA A 711 3.35 7.10 -3.48
C ALA A 711 4.56 7.83 -2.88
N ASP A 712 5.17 8.75 -3.64
CA ASP A 712 6.27 9.61 -3.18
C ASP A 712 5.87 10.39 -1.92
N LEU A 713 4.66 10.97 -1.92
CA LEU A 713 4.15 11.74 -0.80
C LEU A 713 3.89 10.88 0.43
N ARG A 714 3.39 9.66 0.26
CA ARG A 714 3.23 8.70 1.36
C ARG A 714 4.57 8.31 1.96
N GLU A 715 5.56 7.98 1.13
CA GLU A 715 6.91 7.64 1.60
C GLU A 715 7.55 8.78 2.39
N ALA A 716 7.45 10.01 1.88
CA ALA A 716 7.95 11.20 2.56
C ALA A 716 7.27 11.39 3.92
N ILE A 717 5.94 11.24 4.01
CA ILE A 717 5.19 11.35 5.26
C ILE A 717 5.60 10.25 6.25
N GLU A 718 5.63 8.99 5.81
CA GLU A 718 5.98 7.85 6.65
C GLU A 718 7.39 8.00 7.25
N SER A 719 8.33 8.59 6.50
CA SER A 719 9.68 8.88 6.99
C SER A 719 9.74 9.94 8.11
N VAL A 720 8.70 10.78 8.24
CA VAL A 720 8.65 11.93 9.16
C VAL A 720 7.82 11.64 10.40
N VAL A 721 6.64 11.04 10.23
CA VAL A 721 5.70 10.79 11.33
C VAL A 721 5.55 9.31 11.66
N GLY A 722 6.06 8.40 10.83
CA GLY A 722 5.86 6.96 10.97
C GLY A 722 4.54 6.49 10.36
N PHE A 723 4.48 5.21 10.02
CA PHE A 723 3.33 4.59 9.34
C PHE A 723 2.01 4.76 10.10
N ASP A 724 2.01 4.59 11.42
CA ASP A 724 0.80 4.70 12.28
C ASP A 724 0.18 6.11 12.31
N HIS A 725 0.88 7.08 11.74
CA HIS A 725 0.50 8.49 11.71
C HIS A 725 0.14 8.99 10.30
N LEU A 726 0.09 8.09 9.32
CA LEU A 726 -0.42 8.35 7.97
C LEU A 726 -1.81 7.72 7.79
N ASP A 727 -2.84 8.56 7.67
CA ASP A 727 -4.21 8.15 7.39
C ASP A 727 -4.56 8.31 5.89
N GLU A 728 -5.65 7.71 5.42
CA GLU A 728 -6.21 7.98 4.08
C GLU A 728 -7.07 9.24 4.13
N ALA A 729 -6.78 10.21 3.26
CA ALA A 729 -7.51 11.48 3.24
C ALA A 729 -8.96 11.27 2.77
N GLN A 730 -9.91 11.97 3.41
CA GLN A 730 -11.26 12.09 2.88
C GLN A 730 -11.28 13.11 1.74
N GLN A 731 -12.22 12.94 0.81
CA GLN A 731 -12.46 13.97 -0.19
C GLN A 731 -13.14 15.18 0.44
N SER A 732 -12.55 16.36 0.24
CA SER A 732 -13.22 17.62 0.58
C SER A 732 -14.14 18.06 -0.57
N SER A 733 -15.28 18.66 -0.23
CA SER A 733 -16.12 19.36 -1.21
C SER A 733 -15.62 20.76 -1.55
N GLY A 734 -14.59 21.26 -0.85
CA GLY A 734 -13.93 22.54 -1.17
C GLY A 734 -13.26 22.49 -2.54
N GLY A 735 -13.07 23.66 -3.15
CA GLY A 735 -12.19 23.84 -4.31
C GLY A 735 -10.78 24.18 -3.83
N GLU A 736 -9.78 23.94 -4.67
CA GLU A 736 -8.39 24.32 -4.41
C GLU A 736 -7.74 24.61 -5.77
N ASP A 737 -7.13 25.77 -5.92
CA ASP A 737 -6.58 26.20 -7.21
C ASP A 737 -5.27 25.49 -7.60
N PHE A 738 -4.65 24.73 -6.67
CA PHE A 738 -3.56 23.81 -6.95
C PHE A 738 -3.87 22.83 -8.10
N ALA A 739 -5.16 22.55 -8.32
CA ALA A 739 -5.63 21.72 -9.43
C ALA A 739 -5.16 22.22 -10.81
N TRP A 740 -4.95 23.53 -10.98
CA TRP A 740 -4.44 24.09 -12.24
C TRP A 740 -3.00 23.67 -12.56
N TYR A 741 -2.16 23.42 -11.53
CA TYR A 741 -0.84 22.85 -11.77
C TYR A 741 -0.93 21.41 -12.24
N LEU A 742 -1.89 20.65 -11.70
CA LEU A 742 -2.08 19.23 -12.02
C LEU A 742 -2.62 19.00 -13.44
N GLU A 743 -3.21 20.02 -14.07
CA GLU A 743 -3.53 20.00 -15.51
C GLU A 743 -2.26 20.10 -16.40
N ARG A 744 -1.09 20.38 -15.83
CA ARG A 744 0.18 20.59 -16.56
C ARG A 744 1.26 19.58 -16.21
N VAL A 745 1.40 19.23 -14.94
CA VAL A 745 2.43 18.31 -14.43
C VAL A 745 1.83 17.36 -13.40
N PRO A 746 2.30 16.10 -13.30
CA PRO A 746 1.84 15.20 -12.25
C PRO A 746 2.22 15.75 -10.87
N GLY A 747 1.38 15.49 -9.88
CA GLY A 747 1.59 16.02 -8.55
C GLY A 747 0.60 15.48 -7.53
N ALA A 748 0.86 15.77 -6.26
CA ALA A 748 0.01 15.33 -5.16
C ALA A 748 -0.01 16.33 -4.00
N MET A 749 -1.16 16.43 -3.36
CA MET A 749 -1.38 17.20 -2.14
C MET A 749 -1.70 16.28 -0.95
N ALA A 750 -1.21 16.64 0.23
CA ALA A 750 -1.55 15.99 1.50
C ALA A 750 -2.19 16.96 2.48
N ARG A 751 -2.95 16.41 3.43
CA ARG A 751 -3.55 17.09 4.57
C ARG A 751 -2.63 16.96 5.78
N LEU A 752 -2.29 18.07 6.41
CA LEU A 752 -1.46 18.16 7.60
C LEU A 752 -2.33 18.39 8.84
N GLY A 753 -2.27 17.49 9.81
CA GLY A 753 -3.00 17.65 11.06
C GLY A 753 -2.50 18.82 11.89
N VAL A 754 -3.45 19.68 12.27
CA VAL A 754 -3.19 20.90 13.05
C VAL A 754 -3.97 20.98 14.36
N TRP A 755 -4.81 20.01 14.65
CA TRP A 755 -5.60 20.00 15.88
C TRP A 755 -4.77 19.51 17.07
N ASN A 756 -4.82 20.22 18.20
CA ASN A 756 -4.01 19.90 19.38
C ASN A 756 -4.51 18.68 20.19
N GLY A 757 -5.60 18.02 19.77
CA GLY A 757 -6.20 16.87 20.45
C GLY A 757 -7.18 17.23 21.58
N THR A 758 -7.39 18.52 21.86
CA THR A 758 -8.22 19.02 22.97
C THR A 758 -9.19 20.13 22.52
N GLY A 759 -10.36 20.20 23.16
CA GLY A 759 -11.36 21.21 22.84
C GLY A 759 -12.09 20.97 21.50
N PRO A 760 -12.95 21.92 21.07
CA PRO A 760 -13.65 21.82 19.81
C PRO A 760 -12.69 22.00 18.63
N ARG A 761 -12.94 21.24 17.56
CA ARG A 761 -12.30 21.48 16.25
C ARG A 761 -12.94 22.74 15.65
N GLN A 762 -12.11 23.65 15.19
CA GLN A 762 -12.56 24.86 14.49
C GLN A 762 -12.34 24.65 13.00
N GLU A 763 -13.38 24.84 12.21
CA GLU A 763 -13.28 24.66 10.76
C GLU A 763 -12.45 25.78 10.14
N LEU A 764 -11.85 25.47 9.00
CA LEU A 764 -11.26 26.48 8.14
C LEU A 764 -12.32 27.55 7.80
N HIS A 765 -11.88 28.80 7.60
CA HIS A 765 -12.70 29.99 7.32
C HIS A 765 -13.57 30.46 8.51
N GLN A 766 -13.47 29.83 9.68
CA GLN A 766 -14.14 30.34 10.89
C GLN A 766 -13.32 31.47 11.55
N PRO A 767 -13.99 32.49 12.11
CA PRO A 767 -13.35 33.60 12.86
C PRO A 767 -12.39 33.17 13.97
N GLY A 768 -12.62 32.03 14.60
CA GLY A 768 -11.82 31.52 15.71
C GLY A 768 -10.75 30.50 15.32
N PHE A 769 -10.60 30.17 14.03
CA PHE A 769 -9.66 29.16 13.57
C PHE A 769 -8.24 29.45 14.09
N ASP A 770 -7.63 28.42 14.68
CA ASP A 770 -6.22 28.42 15.06
C ASP A 770 -5.67 27.01 14.86
N LEU A 771 -4.36 26.94 14.67
CA LEU A 771 -3.59 25.71 14.48
C LEU A 771 -2.56 25.56 15.59
N ASP A 772 -2.26 24.32 15.93
CA ASP A 772 -1.17 24.00 16.84
C ASP A 772 0.17 24.04 16.09
N GLU A 773 1.02 24.98 16.49
CA GLU A 773 2.28 25.33 15.83
C GLU A 773 3.30 24.18 15.81
N ARG A 774 3.11 23.12 16.62
CA ARG A 774 3.91 21.89 16.52
C ARG A 774 3.78 21.22 15.15
N ALA A 775 2.70 21.48 14.41
CA ALA A 775 2.50 21.00 13.04
C ALA A 775 3.56 21.53 12.05
N LEU A 776 4.13 22.73 12.29
CA LEU A 776 5.09 23.37 11.38
C LEU A 776 6.31 22.48 11.13
N ILE A 777 6.83 21.83 12.17
CA ILE A 777 8.01 20.96 12.05
C ILE A 777 7.70 19.75 11.16
N HIS A 778 6.53 19.15 11.31
CA HIS A 778 6.12 17.99 10.52
C HIS A 778 5.97 18.35 9.04
N GLY A 779 5.37 19.51 8.74
CA GLY A 779 5.25 19.96 7.35
C GLY A 779 6.59 20.33 6.72
N VAL A 780 7.48 21.06 7.43
CA VAL A 780 8.84 21.35 6.94
C VAL A 780 9.59 20.05 6.60
N ARG A 781 9.60 19.09 7.52
CA ARG A 781 10.29 17.80 7.33
C ARG A 781 9.71 17.02 6.14
N THR A 782 8.39 17.03 5.97
CA THR A 782 7.72 16.33 4.86
C THR A 782 8.08 16.96 3.51
N LEU A 783 8.00 18.30 3.41
CA LEU A 783 8.40 19.06 2.21
C LEU A 783 9.86 18.77 1.83
N VAL A 784 10.73 18.74 2.83
CA VAL A 784 12.14 18.44 2.65
C VAL A 784 12.37 16.98 2.22
N ALA A 785 11.68 16.02 2.82
CA ALA A 785 11.80 14.60 2.50
C ALA A 785 11.42 14.30 1.04
N LEU A 786 10.38 14.95 0.52
CA LEU A 786 9.95 14.86 -0.89
C LEU A 786 11.06 15.20 -1.89
N THR A 787 11.96 16.12 -1.54
CA THR A 787 13.05 16.55 -2.44
C THR A 787 14.24 15.59 -2.47
N ARG A 788 14.22 14.57 -1.62
CA ARG A 788 15.32 13.64 -1.37
C ARG A 788 14.99 12.19 -1.72
N LEU A 789 13.79 11.94 -2.24
CA LEU A 789 13.44 10.65 -2.81
C LEU A 789 14.29 10.41 -4.05
N GLU A 790 14.94 9.24 -4.13
CA GLU A 790 15.73 8.89 -5.31
C GLU A 790 14.80 8.57 -6.48
N ASP A 791 15.08 9.17 -7.63
CA ASP A 791 14.38 8.88 -8.88
C ASP A 791 14.78 7.48 -9.34
N GLN A 792 13.90 6.49 -9.11
CA GLN A 792 14.14 5.07 -9.41
C GLN A 792 14.16 4.76 -10.92
N SER A 793 14.16 5.79 -11.78
CA SER A 793 14.11 5.68 -13.24
C SER A 793 15.49 5.59 -13.94
N LYS A 794 16.61 5.52 -13.19
CA LYS A 794 17.98 5.45 -13.75
C LYS A 794 18.74 4.17 -13.45
#